data_AF-A0A5E4E9T9-F1
#
_entry.id   AF-A0A5E4E9T9-F1
#
_cell.length_a   1.000
_cell.length_b   1.000
_cell.length_c   1.000
_cell.angle_alpha   90.00
_cell.angle_beta   90.00
_cell.angle_gamma   90.00
#
_symmetry.space_group_name_H-M   'P 1'
#
loop_
_entity.id
_entity.type
_entity.pdbx_description
1 polymer ?
#
loop_
_entity_poly.entity_id
_entity_poly.type
_entity_poly.pdbx_seq_one_letter_code
_entity_poly.pdbx_strand_id
1 'polypeptide(L)'
;MPSSNSPTSLTQTQMVAKSTVFPDQPSTLGDLKLSVSDLPMLSCHYIQKGLLFPLPPFPIQHSLIPLLKASLSQSLSRFPPLAGRLTTYSDGHVHITCNDAGVDFIHASAPSLSTRDILGPTDVPNCVKDLFPFDRTVSYTGHHNSILAVQVTELSDAVFIGCALNHAVTDGTSFWNFFNTFAELCRLSSSSSPNENKKLTIAKQPDFSRSSVIISPAVLRFPEGGPKVTFSLTEPLRERIFSFSREAIQNLKSRTNSKKWAEFQNDDALISAVEILGKQSNDPYEINNSNGARVTSIIENWFKNSNAKTAPEISSFQSLCALLWRSVTRARKLPSSKTTTFRMAVNCRHRLEPKLDAYYFGNAIQSIPTYATAGEVLSNDTRWCAEQLNKNVKEHDNDKVRGVIEDWEMDPRVFPLGNFDGATMTMGSSPRFPMYDNDFGWGRPLAIRSGKANKFDGKISAFPGREGAGSVDLEVVLAPDTMALLETDSEFMQYVSSRNPTPAEEPRGKIPSAGKLACDSGSSKTMSRSRILRNPIAFAWGAVLVCCFLIVTISMLRLPEIPLGLQYPTTKTSKQTSENDKFSIGRFGKIMLEMLPEDLAFTVFVPSEEAFERDLRLSPNESLVGEKMNDETYAIMSRVLGFSAVPRRLASVNVPIDKELSYDSISGFVLYISKEEDGALTVNRVRSRRVDLRKKGSVVHIMDGVIMDAEFQQSVQPEEQD
;
A
#
# COMPACT_ATOMS: atom_id res chain seq x y z
N MET A 1 -11.65 -29.14 -47.04
CA MET A 1 -12.66 -28.90 -45.99
C MET A 1 -12.83 -30.18 -45.20
N PRO A 2 -12.60 -30.12 -43.89
CA PRO A 2 -13.72 -30.02 -42.96
C PRO A 2 -13.67 -28.75 -42.11
N SER A 3 -14.86 -28.40 -41.65
CA SER A 3 -15.31 -27.19 -40.97
C SER A 3 -14.51 -26.82 -39.72
N SER A 4 -13.95 -25.61 -39.73
CA SER A 4 -13.53 -24.89 -38.54
C SER A 4 -14.77 -24.56 -37.70
N ASN A 5 -14.87 -25.19 -36.53
CA ASN A 5 -15.79 -24.76 -35.49
C ASN A 5 -15.50 -23.29 -35.15
N SER A 6 -16.44 -22.41 -35.48
CA SER A 6 -16.52 -21.07 -34.93
C SER A 6 -16.61 -21.16 -33.41
N PRO A 7 -15.85 -20.36 -32.64
CA PRO A 7 -16.03 -20.31 -31.20
C PRO A 7 -17.44 -19.80 -30.92
N THR A 8 -18.23 -20.60 -30.23
CA THR A 8 -19.53 -20.23 -29.66
C THR A 8 -19.42 -18.89 -28.95
N SER A 9 -20.24 -17.93 -29.40
CA SER A 9 -20.47 -16.62 -28.77
C SER A 9 -20.81 -16.83 -27.29
N LEU A 10 -19.85 -16.64 -26.39
CA LEU A 10 -20.13 -16.50 -24.96
C LEU A 10 -21.07 -15.30 -24.79
N THR A 11 -22.23 -15.58 -24.19
CA THR A 11 -23.34 -14.64 -24.00
C THR A 11 -22.91 -13.37 -23.28
N GLN A 12 -23.35 -12.23 -23.83
CA GLN A 12 -22.98 -10.85 -23.47
C GLN A 12 -23.47 -10.48 -22.07
N THR A 13 -22.67 -9.70 -21.33
CA THR A 13 -23.08 -9.04 -20.08
C THR A 13 -24.38 -8.25 -20.31
N GLN A 14 -25.41 -8.51 -19.50
CA GLN A 14 -26.71 -7.87 -19.62
C GLN A 14 -26.87 -6.78 -18.57
N MET A 15 -27.25 -5.58 -19.00
CA MET A 15 -27.60 -4.51 -18.06
C MET A 15 -28.95 -4.80 -17.41
N VAL A 16 -28.97 -4.87 -16.09
CA VAL A 16 -30.19 -5.09 -15.29
C VAL A 16 -30.85 -3.75 -14.97
N ALA A 17 -30.05 -2.78 -14.51
CA ALA A 17 -30.53 -1.45 -14.19
C ALA A 17 -29.44 -0.39 -14.35
N LYS A 18 -29.84 0.83 -14.70
CA LYS A 18 -29.01 2.02 -14.67
C LYS A 18 -29.71 3.10 -13.85
N SER A 19 -28.99 3.75 -12.96
CA SER A 19 -29.49 4.88 -12.16
C SER A 19 -28.41 5.92 -11.95
N THR A 20 -28.82 7.16 -11.69
CA THR A 20 -27.90 8.21 -11.24
C THR A 20 -27.86 8.24 -9.71
N VAL A 21 -26.66 8.26 -9.14
CA VAL A 21 -26.45 8.42 -7.69
C VAL A 21 -25.97 9.85 -7.43
N PHE A 22 -26.67 10.55 -6.55
CA PHE A 22 -26.36 11.91 -6.13
C PHE A 22 -25.64 11.91 -4.79
N PRO A 23 -24.85 12.96 -4.46
CA PRO A 23 -24.30 13.11 -3.11
C PRO A 23 -25.43 13.20 -2.07
N ASP A 24 -25.20 12.65 -0.88
CA ASP A 24 -26.17 12.68 0.22
C ASP A 24 -26.25 14.04 0.93
N GLN A 25 -25.27 14.91 0.69
CA GLN A 25 -25.20 16.28 1.19
C GLN A 25 -24.84 17.22 0.04
N PRO A 26 -25.44 18.41 -0.04
CA PRO A 26 -25.11 19.37 -1.09
C PRO A 26 -23.65 19.84 -0.94
N SER A 27 -22.96 19.96 -2.07
CA SER A 27 -21.59 20.49 -2.11
C SER A 27 -21.57 21.96 -1.70
N THR A 28 -20.59 22.31 -0.86
CA THR A 28 -20.21 23.71 -0.59
C THR A 28 -18.89 24.08 -1.27
N LEU A 29 -18.28 23.15 -2.01
CA LEU A 29 -17.03 23.34 -2.72
C LEU A 29 -17.27 24.13 -4.01
N GLY A 30 -16.50 25.19 -4.21
CA GLY A 30 -16.51 25.95 -5.46
C GLY A 30 -15.84 25.19 -6.62
N ASP A 31 -15.85 25.82 -7.79
CA ASP A 31 -15.28 25.24 -9.00
C ASP A 31 -13.75 25.09 -8.90
N LEU A 32 -13.24 23.92 -9.26
CA LEU A 32 -11.82 23.60 -9.22
C LEU A 32 -11.20 23.79 -10.59
N LYS A 33 -10.28 24.74 -10.74
CA LYS A 33 -9.48 24.88 -11.97
C LYS A 33 -8.65 23.61 -12.21
N LEU A 34 -8.62 23.12 -13.45
CA LEU A 34 -7.71 22.03 -13.84
C LEU A 34 -6.26 22.52 -13.84
N SER A 35 -5.37 21.70 -13.29
CA SER A 35 -3.94 21.96 -13.23
C SER A 35 -3.25 21.69 -14.57
N VAL A 36 -1.99 22.12 -14.68
CA VAL A 36 -1.04 21.76 -15.76
C VAL A 36 -0.88 20.25 -15.92
N SER A 37 -1.11 19.45 -14.86
CA SER A 37 -1.04 17.99 -14.89
C SER A 37 -2.36 17.34 -15.31
N ASP A 38 -3.49 18.04 -15.09
CA ASP A 38 -4.83 17.58 -15.47
C ASP A 38 -5.12 17.82 -16.96
N LEU A 39 -4.76 19.01 -17.47
CA LEU A 39 -5.08 19.46 -18.82
C LEU A 39 -4.60 18.49 -19.92
N PRO A 40 -3.37 17.93 -19.88
CA PRO A 40 -2.92 16.96 -20.89
C PRO A 40 -3.76 15.68 -20.93
N MET A 41 -4.35 15.29 -19.79
CA MET A 41 -5.17 14.09 -19.64
C MET A 41 -6.56 14.22 -20.27
N LEU A 42 -6.96 15.41 -20.73
CA LEU A 42 -8.23 15.61 -21.45
C LEU A 42 -8.32 14.79 -22.74
N SER A 43 -7.17 14.44 -23.33
CA SER A 43 -7.07 13.55 -24.51
C SER A 43 -7.07 12.05 -24.18
N CYS A 44 -6.87 11.67 -22.91
CA CYS A 44 -6.81 10.28 -22.47
C CYS A 44 -8.21 9.68 -22.32
N HIS A 45 -8.32 8.35 -22.33
CA HIS A 45 -9.55 7.71 -21.88
C HIS A 45 -9.70 7.81 -20.35
N TYR A 46 -10.94 7.69 -19.86
CA TYR A 46 -11.24 7.48 -18.44
C TYR A 46 -10.42 6.31 -17.88
N ILE A 47 -9.92 6.43 -16.66
CA ILE A 47 -9.27 5.34 -15.94
C ILE A 47 -10.32 4.26 -15.64
N GLN A 48 -10.10 3.03 -16.10
CA GLN A 48 -10.94 1.88 -15.77
C GLN A 48 -10.17 0.89 -14.89
N LYS A 49 -10.61 0.71 -13.64
CA LYS A 49 -10.10 -0.31 -12.70
C LYS A 49 -11.24 -1.02 -12.00
N GLY A 50 -11.13 -2.33 -11.89
CA GLY A 50 -12.20 -3.17 -11.36
C GLY A 50 -11.65 -4.30 -10.52
N LEU A 51 -12.46 -4.71 -9.56
CA LEU A 51 -12.12 -5.66 -8.53
C LEU A 51 -13.11 -6.83 -8.58
N LEU A 52 -12.57 -8.04 -8.65
CA LEU A 52 -13.33 -9.28 -8.62
C LEU A 52 -13.42 -9.76 -7.17
N PHE A 53 -14.61 -9.99 -6.65
CA PHE A 53 -14.88 -10.45 -5.28
C PHE A 53 -15.56 -11.82 -5.29
N PRO A 54 -15.40 -12.64 -4.24
CA PRO A 54 -16.28 -13.78 -4.04
C PRO A 54 -17.74 -13.30 -3.86
N LEU A 55 -18.71 -14.20 -4.03
CA LEU A 55 -20.10 -13.89 -3.73
C LEU A 55 -20.23 -13.41 -2.27
N PRO A 56 -20.97 -12.32 -2.03
CA PRO A 56 -21.26 -11.88 -0.67
C PRO A 56 -22.16 -12.91 0.05
N PRO A 57 -22.11 -12.97 1.39
CA PRO A 57 -22.97 -13.87 2.17
C PRO A 57 -24.44 -13.40 2.28
N PHE A 58 -24.85 -12.43 1.46
CA PHE A 58 -26.16 -11.80 1.46
C PHE A 58 -26.64 -11.49 0.03
N PRO A 59 -27.97 -11.32 -0.19
CA PRO A 59 -28.52 -11.12 -1.54
C PRO A 59 -27.95 -9.90 -2.26
N ILE A 60 -27.56 -10.05 -3.52
CA ILE A 60 -26.96 -8.95 -4.29
C ILE A 60 -28.00 -7.86 -4.58
N GLN A 61 -29.10 -8.23 -5.24
CA GLN A 61 -30.11 -7.27 -5.71
C GLN A 61 -30.77 -6.46 -4.59
N HIS A 62 -31.12 -7.12 -3.47
CA HIS A 62 -31.91 -6.51 -2.40
C HIS A 62 -31.07 -5.98 -1.22
N SER A 63 -29.79 -6.33 -1.14
CA SER A 63 -28.92 -5.92 -0.04
C SER A 63 -27.65 -5.21 -0.54
N LEU A 64 -26.86 -5.86 -1.40
CA LEU A 64 -25.60 -5.28 -1.86
C LEU A 64 -25.81 -4.02 -2.71
N ILE A 65 -26.70 -4.05 -3.70
CA ILE A 65 -26.92 -2.92 -4.61
C ILE A 65 -27.39 -1.65 -3.87
N PRO A 66 -28.42 -1.70 -2.99
CA PRO A 66 -28.79 -0.55 -2.17
C PRO A 66 -27.65 -0.05 -1.27
N LEU A 67 -26.89 -0.95 -0.64
CA LEU A 67 -25.76 -0.60 0.22
C LEU A 67 -24.68 0.15 -0.57
N LEU A 68 -24.26 -0.38 -1.72
CA LEU A 68 -23.28 0.27 -2.59
C LEU A 68 -23.77 1.64 -3.09
N LYS A 69 -25.05 1.79 -3.44
CA LYS A 69 -25.59 3.10 -3.84
C LYS A 69 -25.56 4.11 -2.69
N ALA A 70 -25.96 3.69 -1.48
CA ALA A 70 -25.96 4.56 -0.30
C ALA A 70 -24.53 4.99 0.07
N SER A 71 -23.57 4.07 0.05
CA SER A 71 -22.17 4.37 0.36
C SER A 71 -21.49 5.18 -0.74
N LEU A 72 -21.87 4.99 -2.01
CA LEU A 72 -21.43 5.85 -3.11
C LEU A 72 -21.96 7.27 -2.91
N SER A 73 -23.24 7.43 -2.57
CA SER A 73 -23.85 8.73 -2.26
C SER A 73 -23.11 9.47 -1.15
N GLN A 74 -22.78 8.80 -0.05
CA GLN A 74 -21.95 9.35 1.03
C GLN A 74 -20.51 9.68 0.57
N SER A 75 -19.93 8.85 -0.29
CA SER A 75 -18.59 9.09 -0.84
C SER A 75 -18.55 10.34 -1.70
N LEU A 76 -19.59 10.58 -2.52
CA LEU A 76 -19.66 11.77 -3.37
C LEU A 76 -19.71 13.07 -2.57
N SER A 77 -20.31 13.07 -1.38
CA SER A 77 -20.27 14.23 -0.47
C SER A 77 -18.89 14.49 0.14
N ARG A 78 -17.98 13.49 0.11
CA ARG A 78 -16.57 13.64 0.50
C ARG A 78 -15.68 13.96 -0.70
N PHE A 79 -16.13 13.60 -1.90
CA PHE A 79 -15.48 13.90 -3.17
C PHE A 79 -16.42 14.68 -4.12
N PRO A 80 -16.85 15.92 -3.77
CA PRO A 80 -17.79 16.68 -4.58
C PRO A 80 -17.44 16.82 -6.06
N PRO A 81 -16.15 16.99 -6.45
CA PRO A 81 -15.78 17.09 -7.87
C PRO A 81 -16.20 15.87 -8.70
N LEU A 82 -16.35 14.68 -8.10
CA LEU A 82 -16.74 13.46 -8.83
C LEU A 82 -18.22 13.43 -9.23
N ALA A 83 -19.08 14.16 -8.51
CA ALA A 83 -20.48 14.37 -8.87
C ALA A 83 -20.68 15.58 -9.81
N GLY A 84 -19.61 16.28 -10.16
CA GLY A 84 -19.63 17.49 -10.97
C GLY A 84 -19.63 17.25 -12.49
N ARG A 85 -19.34 18.32 -13.25
CA ARG A 85 -19.06 18.29 -14.68
C ARG A 85 -17.85 19.17 -15.01
N LEU A 86 -17.20 18.91 -16.13
CA LEU A 86 -16.20 19.84 -16.66
C LEU A 86 -16.90 21.04 -17.29
N THR A 87 -16.34 22.23 -17.09
CA THR A 87 -16.84 23.48 -17.70
C THR A 87 -15.66 24.25 -18.23
N THR A 88 -15.73 24.70 -19.49
CA THR A 88 -14.76 25.65 -20.04
C THR A 88 -15.31 27.06 -19.84
N TYR A 89 -14.59 27.90 -19.11
CA TYR A 89 -14.96 29.29 -18.84
C TYR A 89 -14.66 30.18 -20.03
N SER A 90 -15.18 31.42 -20.02
CA SER A 90 -15.02 32.38 -21.11
C SER A 90 -13.56 32.80 -21.35
N ASP A 91 -12.69 32.64 -20.36
CA ASP A 91 -11.25 32.88 -20.45
C ASP A 91 -10.48 31.67 -21.02
N GLY A 92 -11.18 30.57 -21.35
CA GLY A 92 -10.64 29.35 -21.93
C GLY A 92 -10.15 28.33 -20.91
N HIS A 93 -10.16 28.62 -19.61
CA HIS A 93 -9.76 27.65 -18.59
C HIS A 93 -10.84 26.58 -18.38
N VAL A 94 -10.39 25.34 -18.20
CA VAL A 94 -11.28 24.23 -17.86
C VAL A 94 -11.32 24.07 -16.34
N HIS A 95 -12.52 24.00 -15.80
CA HIS A 95 -12.82 23.80 -14.38
C HIS A 95 -13.64 22.53 -14.19
N ILE A 96 -13.61 21.99 -12.98
CA ILE A 96 -14.58 21.03 -12.48
C ILE A 96 -15.62 21.82 -11.69
N THR A 97 -16.84 21.92 -12.22
CA THR A 97 -17.98 22.52 -11.53
C THR A 97 -18.61 21.49 -10.60
N CYS A 98 -18.54 21.72 -9.30
CA CYS A 98 -19.09 20.84 -8.26
C CYS A 98 -20.61 21.06 -8.11
N ASN A 99 -21.37 20.76 -9.16
CA ASN A 99 -22.80 21.05 -9.29
C ASN A 99 -23.74 19.91 -8.85
N ASP A 100 -23.22 18.89 -8.17
CA ASP A 100 -23.98 17.73 -7.70
C ASP A 100 -24.83 17.03 -8.78
N ALA A 101 -24.41 17.09 -10.05
CA ALA A 101 -25.11 16.46 -11.18
C ALA A 101 -25.14 14.91 -11.11
N GLY A 102 -24.47 14.32 -10.12
CA GLY A 102 -24.49 12.89 -9.84
C GLY A 102 -23.65 12.07 -10.81
N VAL A 103 -23.62 10.76 -10.54
CA VAL A 103 -22.76 9.77 -11.22
C VAL A 103 -23.56 8.56 -11.68
N ASP A 104 -23.07 7.88 -12.72
CA ASP A 104 -23.75 6.70 -13.25
C ASP A 104 -23.47 5.47 -12.35
N PHE A 105 -24.53 4.78 -11.93
CA PHE A 105 -24.45 3.48 -11.29
C PHE A 105 -25.18 2.45 -12.15
N ILE A 106 -24.45 1.42 -12.57
CA ILE A 106 -24.93 0.36 -13.44
C ILE A 106 -24.90 -0.95 -12.66
N HIS A 107 -26.02 -1.68 -12.71
CA HIS A 107 -26.11 -3.05 -12.25
C HIS A 107 -26.29 -3.96 -13.47
N ALA A 108 -25.48 -5.00 -13.55
CA ALA A 108 -25.44 -5.92 -14.67
C ALA A 108 -25.36 -7.38 -14.18
N SER A 109 -25.73 -8.31 -15.06
CA SER A 109 -25.67 -9.75 -14.83
C SER A 109 -24.99 -10.44 -16.01
N ALA A 110 -24.06 -11.34 -15.69
CA ALA A 110 -23.36 -12.20 -16.64
C ALA A 110 -23.28 -13.62 -16.06
N PRO A 111 -24.43 -14.33 -15.97
CA PRO A 111 -24.53 -15.63 -15.29
C PRO A 111 -23.75 -16.74 -16.01
N SER A 112 -23.34 -16.53 -17.25
CA SER A 112 -22.50 -17.45 -18.02
C SER A 112 -21.00 -17.27 -17.80
N LEU A 113 -20.57 -16.25 -17.03
CA LEU A 113 -19.18 -15.98 -16.72
C LEU A 113 -18.88 -16.42 -15.29
N SER A 114 -17.72 -17.05 -15.09
CA SER A 114 -17.18 -17.42 -13.78
C SER A 114 -15.85 -16.74 -13.49
N THR A 115 -15.37 -16.85 -12.25
CA THR A 115 -14.01 -16.47 -11.88
C THR A 115 -12.96 -17.15 -12.76
N ARG A 116 -13.17 -18.44 -13.10
CA ARG A 116 -12.27 -19.21 -13.97
C ARG A 116 -12.21 -18.63 -15.38
N ASP A 117 -13.32 -18.16 -15.92
CA ASP A 117 -13.35 -17.58 -17.26
C ASP A 117 -12.57 -16.25 -17.33
N ILE A 118 -12.47 -15.52 -16.21
CA ILE A 118 -11.76 -14.23 -16.10
C ILE A 118 -10.28 -14.40 -15.76
N LEU A 119 -9.94 -15.39 -14.92
CA LEU A 119 -8.59 -15.56 -14.37
C LEU A 119 -7.79 -16.69 -15.03
N GLY A 120 -8.47 -17.68 -15.60
CA GLY A 120 -7.88 -18.90 -16.16
C GLY A 120 -7.18 -18.72 -17.51
N PRO A 121 -7.73 -17.95 -18.48
CA PRO A 121 -7.07 -17.74 -19.76
C PRO A 121 -5.70 -17.07 -19.61
N THR A 122 -4.79 -17.40 -20.54
CA THR A 122 -3.43 -16.82 -20.60
C THR A 122 -3.48 -15.32 -20.88
N ASP A 123 -4.26 -14.93 -21.88
CA ASP A 123 -4.53 -13.54 -22.20
C ASP A 123 -5.76 -13.05 -21.43
N VAL A 124 -5.81 -11.76 -21.12
CA VAL A 124 -6.99 -11.14 -20.52
C VAL A 124 -8.16 -11.29 -21.51
N PRO A 125 -9.23 -12.01 -21.15
CA PRO A 125 -10.30 -12.31 -22.08
C PRO A 125 -11.15 -11.08 -22.36
N ASN A 126 -11.67 -10.97 -23.59
CA ASN A 126 -12.45 -9.81 -24.03
C ASN A 126 -13.70 -9.56 -23.17
N CYS A 127 -14.28 -10.59 -22.56
CA CYS A 127 -15.44 -10.45 -21.67
C CYS A 127 -15.16 -9.56 -20.45
N VAL A 128 -13.90 -9.46 -19.99
CA VAL A 128 -13.50 -8.55 -18.89
C VAL A 128 -13.86 -7.11 -19.22
N LYS A 129 -13.83 -6.75 -20.51
CA LYS A 129 -14.06 -5.39 -20.96
C LYS A 129 -15.52 -4.97 -20.81
N ASP A 130 -16.44 -5.92 -20.91
CA ASP A 130 -17.87 -5.67 -20.77
C ASP A 130 -18.29 -5.52 -19.29
N LEU A 131 -17.36 -5.70 -18.36
CA LEU A 131 -17.54 -5.50 -16.92
C LEU A 131 -17.28 -4.04 -16.48
N PHE A 132 -17.07 -3.13 -17.43
CA PHE A 132 -16.74 -1.73 -17.17
C PHE A 132 -17.71 -0.76 -17.87
N PRO A 133 -18.06 0.37 -17.22
CA PRO A 133 -18.75 1.46 -17.89
C PRO A 133 -17.77 2.33 -18.68
N PHE A 134 -18.31 3.18 -19.57
CA PHE A 134 -17.55 4.23 -20.27
C PHE A 134 -16.37 3.71 -21.11
N ASP A 135 -16.63 2.65 -21.88
CA ASP A 135 -15.66 2.08 -22.81
C ASP A 135 -15.14 3.12 -23.81
N ARG A 136 -13.81 3.33 -23.79
CA ARG A 136 -13.08 4.26 -24.68
C ARG A 136 -13.56 5.72 -24.58
N THR A 137 -14.23 6.09 -23.49
CA THR A 137 -14.67 7.48 -23.26
C THR A 137 -13.47 8.38 -23.02
N VAL A 138 -13.32 9.43 -23.84
CA VAL A 138 -12.25 10.44 -23.73
C VAL A 138 -12.58 11.43 -22.60
N SER A 139 -11.59 11.78 -21.78
CA SER A 139 -11.72 12.67 -20.61
C SER A 139 -12.39 14.01 -20.92
N TYR A 140 -12.15 14.59 -22.10
CA TYR A 140 -12.83 15.83 -22.50
C TYR A 140 -14.35 15.74 -22.52
N THR A 141 -14.93 14.54 -22.73
CA THR A 141 -16.39 14.34 -22.71
C THR A 141 -17.01 14.54 -21.32
N GLY A 142 -16.20 14.69 -20.26
CA GLY A 142 -16.68 15.07 -18.92
C GLY A 142 -17.41 16.42 -18.86
N HIS A 143 -17.39 17.21 -19.94
CA HIS A 143 -18.26 18.38 -20.10
C HIS A 143 -19.75 18.03 -20.20
N HIS A 144 -20.05 16.83 -20.70
CA HIS A 144 -21.41 16.39 -21.00
C HIS A 144 -21.78 15.09 -20.28
N ASN A 145 -20.78 14.25 -19.99
CA ASN A 145 -20.93 12.97 -19.32
C ASN A 145 -20.56 13.05 -17.84
N SER A 146 -21.04 12.09 -17.05
CA SER A 146 -20.63 11.90 -15.66
C SER A 146 -19.10 11.75 -15.57
N ILE A 147 -18.50 12.38 -14.55
CA ILE A 147 -17.05 12.26 -14.28
C ILE A 147 -16.69 10.86 -13.79
N LEU A 148 -17.62 10.20 -13.11
CA LEU A 148 -17.48 8.87 -12.53
C LEU A 148 -18.64 7.96 -12.97
N ALA A 149 -18.35 6.67 -13.13
CA ALA A 149 -19.34 5.61 -13.17
C ALA A 149 -18.87 4.36 -12.42
N VAL A 150 -19.81 3.68 -11.78
CA VAL A 150 -19.59 2.37 -11.12
C VAL A 150 -20.52 1.34 -11.76
N GLN A 151 -19.97 0.20 -12.16
CA GLN A 151 -20.71 -0.96 -12.62
C GLN A 151 -20.51 -2.14 -11.67
N VAL A 152 -21.60 -2.71 -11.18
CA VAL A 152 -21.60 -3.95 -10.40
C VAL A 152 -22.17 -5.05 -11.27
N THR A 153 -21.35 -6.06 -11.57
CA THR A 153 -21.73 -7.18 -12.43
C THR A 153 -21.76 -8.47 -11.63
N GLU A 154 -22.92 -9.12 -11.61
CA GLU A 154 -23.11 -10.45 -11.03
C GLU A 154 -22.57 -11.52 -11.98
N LEU A 155 -21.68 -12.37 -11.49
CA LEU A 155 -21.15 -13.53 -12.21
C LEU A 155 -21.77 -14.81 -11.60
N SER A 156 -21.52 -15.97 -12.20
CA SER A 156 -22.02 -17.26 -11.69
C SER A 156 -21.54 -17.60 -10.27
N ASP A 157 -20.33 -17.18 -9.91
CA ASP A 157 -19.63 -17.54 -8.67
C ASP A 157 -18.94 -16.33 -7.99
N ALA A 158 -19.19 -15.11 -8.46
CA ALA A 158 -18.50 -13.90 -8.01
C ALA A 158 -19.27 -12.61 -8.30
N VAL A 159 -18.76 -11.50 -7.78
CA VAL A 159 -19.21 -10.13 -8.12
C VAL A 159 -18.03 -9.34 -8.64
N PHE A 160 -18.21 -8.62 -9.74
CA PHE A 160 -17.21 -7.69 -10.27
C PHE A 160 -17.67 -6.25 -10.07
N ILE A 161 -16.84 -5.43 -9.41
CA ILE A 161 -17.08 -3.98 -9.24
C ILE A 161 -16.10 -3.23 -10.13
N GLY A 162 -16.58 -2.75 -11.28
CA GLY A 162 -15.83 -1.93 -12.22
C GLY A 162 -16.06 -0.44 -12.00
N CYS A 163 -15.01 0.35 -12.00
CA CYS A 163 -15.07 1.81 -11.86
C CYS A 163 -14.43 2.47 -13.09
N ALA A 164 -15.09 3.48 -13.66
CA ALA A 164 -14.55 4.35 -14.70
C ALA A 164 -14.55 5.81 -14.22
N LEU A 165 -13.38 6.45 -14.20
CA LEU A 165 -13.21 7.80 -13.67
C LEU A 165 -12.40 8.66 -14.64
N ASN A 166 -12.86 9.88 -14.91
CA ASN A 166 -12.21 10.82 -15.82
C ASN A 166 -10.73 11.08 -15.45
N HIS A 167 -9.81 10.83 -16.39
CA HIS A 167 -8.38 10.92 -16.10
C HIS A 167 -7.91 12.37 -15.93
N ALA A 168 -8.63 13.36 -16.49
CA ALA A 168 -8.34 14.78 -16.23
C ALA A 168 -8.77 15.24 -14.83
N VAL A 169 -9.48 14.40 -14.07
CA VAL A 169 -9.93 14.73 -12.71
C VAL A 169 -9.10 14.01 -11.65
N THR A 170 -8.57 12.82 -11.95
CA THR A 170 -7.75 12.03 -11.01
C THR A 170 -6.57 11.34 -11.68
N ASP A 171 -5.45 11.25 -10.96
CA ASP A 171 -4.41 10.25 -11.20
C ASP A 171 -4.64 8.97 -10.39
N GLY A 172 -3.69 8.02 -10.44
CA GLY A 172 -3.80 6.76 -9.70
C GLY A 172 -3.91 6.93 -8.18
N THR A 173 -3.24 7.92 -7.59
CA THR A 173 -3.27 8.17 -6.15
C THR A 173 -4.65 8.65 -5.71
N SER A 174 -5.18 9.68 -6.37
CA SER A 174 -6.50 10.23 -6.07
C SER A 174 -7.65 9.27 -6.44
N PHE A 175 -7.50 8.48 -7.50
CA PHE A 175 -8.43 7.41 -7.86
C PHE A 175 -8.56 6.37 -6.75
N TRP A 176 -7.44 5.82 -6.26
CA TRP A 176 -7.47 4.80 -5.22
C TRP A 176 -7.81 5.35 -3.84
N ASN A 177 -7.60 6.65 -3.59
CA ASN A 177 -8.15 7.30 -2.41
C ASN A 177 -9.69 7.20 -2.43
N PHE A 178 -10.32 7.64 -3.53
CA PHE A 178 -11.78 7.55 -3.69
C PHE A 178 -12.30 6.10 -3.59
N PHE A 179 -11.71 5.16 -4.33
CA PHE A 179 -12.22 3.77 -4.37
C PHE A 179 -12.15 3.13 -2.98
N ASN A 180 -11.03 3.31 -2.26
CA ASN A 180 -10.90 2.77 -0.90
C ASN A 180 -11.84 3.46 0.10
N THR A 181 -12.06 4.78 -0.01
CA THR A 181 -13.07 5.45 0.81
C THR A 181 -14.47 4.92 0.53
N PHE A 182 -14.80 4.64 -0.73
CA PHE A 182 -16.07 4.03 -1.10
C PHE A 182 -16.26 2.65 -0.46
N ALA A 183 -15.23 1.81 -0.50
CA ALA A 183 -15.24 0.51 0.19
C ALA A 183 -15.36 0.66 1.72
N GLU A 184 -14.59 1.57 2.32
CA GLU A 184 -14.62 1.87 3.75
C GLU A 184 -16.03 2.29 4.21
N LEU A 185 -16.67 3.22 3.50
CA LEU A 185 -18.02 3.69 3.83
C LEU A 185 -19.07 2.59 3.65
N CYS A 186 -18.90 1.70 2.68
CA CYS A 186 -19.74 0.51 2.51
C CYS A 186 -19.67 -0.42 3.72
N ARG A 187 -18.45 -0.76 4.13
CA ARG A 187 -18.20 -1.60 5.31
C ARG A 187 -18.75 -0.96 6.58
N LEU A 188 -18.49 0.33 6.80
CA LEU A 188 -18.98 1.02 7.99
C LEU A 188 -20.52 1.09 8.03
N SER A 189 -21.17 1.36 6.88
CA SER A 189 -22.63 1.40 6.76
C SER A 189 -23.27 0.03 7.04
N SER A 190 -22.60 -1.07 6.68
CA SER A 190 -23.08 -2.42 7.01
C SER A 190 -22.99 -2.78 8.50
N SER A 191 -22.10 -2.10 9.23
CA SER A 191 -21.81 -2.37 10.65
C SER A 191 -22.52 -1.44 11.65
N SER A 192 -23.19 -0.38 11.17
CA SER A 192 -23.83 0.60 12.05
C SER A 192 -25.24 0.16 12.46
N SER A 193 -25.56 0.25 13.75
CA SER A 193 -26.93 0.00 14.24
C SER A 193 -27.86 1.15 13.81
N PRO A 194 -29.13 0.89 13.41
CA PRO A 194 -30.02 1.91 12.83
C PRO A 194 -30.29 3.17 13.68
N ASN A 195 -29.95 3.15 14.97
CA ASN A 195 -30.24 4.22 15.94
C ASN A 195 -29.04 5.10 16.32
N GLU A 196 -27.85 4.90 15.72
CA GLU A 196 -26.71 5.80 15.96
C GLU A 196 -26.51 6.76 14.79
N ASN A 197 -26.86 8.04 15.00
CA ASN A 197 -26.45 9.16 14.14
C ASN A 197 -24.94 9.44 14.30
N LYS A 198 -24.10 8.44 14.02
CA LYS A 198 -22.65 8.59 14.09
C LYS A 198 -22.17 9.20 12.79
N LYS A 199 -21.66 10.43 12.85
CA LYS A 199 -20.95 11.06 11.73
C LYS A 199 -19.78 10.14 11.34
N LEU A 200 -19.89 9.48 10.19
CA LEU A 200 -18.86 8.60 9.66
C LEU A 200 -17.65 9.46 9.25
N THR A 201 -16.58 9.35 10.02
CA THR A 201 -15.30 10.00 9.74
C THR A 201 -14.45 9.05 8.92
N ILE A 202 -14.05 9.46 7.71
CA ILE A 202 -13.10 8.72 6.87
C ILE A 202 -11.67 9.13 7.23
N ALA A 203 -10.74 8.19 7.18
CA ALA A 203 -9.36 8.41 7.63
C ALA A 203 -8.54 9.29 6.67
N LYS A 204 -8.88 9.30 5.37
CA LYS A 204 -8.08 9.88 4.28
C LYS A 204 -8.89 10.93 3.51
N GLN A 205 -8.93 12.15 4.04
CA GLN A 205 -9.69 13.25 3.42
C GLN A 205 -8.94 13.77 2.17
N PRO A 206 -9.63 13.98 1.03
CA PRO A 206 -9.03 14.62 -0.13
C PRO A 206 -8.73 16.10 0.11
N ASP A 207 -7.58 16.57 -0.37
CA ASP A 207 -7.26 18.00 -0.43
C ASP A 207 -7.66 18.57 -1.79
N PHE A 208 -8.55 19.57 -1.78
CA PHE A 208 -9.03 20.24 -2.99
C PHE A 208 -8.33 21.58 -3.26
N SER A 209 -7.25 21.89 -2.53
CA SER A 209 -6.53 23.15 -2.70
C SER A 209 -6.08 23.37 -4.16
N ARG A 210 -6.09 24.63 -4.60
CA ARG A 210 -5.66 25.06 -5.93
C ARG A 210 -4.71 26.26 -5.83
N SER A 211 -3.76 26.18 -4.90
CA SER A 211 -2.83 27.25 -4.54
C SER A 211 -1.36 26.88 -4.74
N SER A 212 -1.06 26.00 -5.68
CA SER A 212 0.30 25.48 -5.96
C SER A 212 0.76 25.80 -7.37
N VAL A 213 2.06 25.59 -7.65
CA VAL A 213 2.67 25.90 -8.96
C VAL A 213 2.03 25.14 -10.12
N ILE A 214 1.41 23.98 -9.87
CA ILE A 214 0.72 23.22 -10.91
C ILE A 214 -0.56 23.92 -11.40
N ILE A 215 -1.06 24.95 -10.72
CA ILE A 215 -2.20 25.75 -11.16
C ILE A 215 -1.70 26.89 -12.05
N SER A 216 -1.56 26.56 -13.33
CA SER A 216 -1.00 27.44 -14.36
C SER A 216 -1.99 28.48 -14.89
N PRO A 217 -1.56 29.69 -15.29
CA PRO A 217 -2.36 30.64 -16.07
C PRO A 217 -2.46 30.28 -17.56
N ALA A 218 -1.73 29.28 -18.06
CA ALA A 218 -1.74 28.91 -19.46
C ALA A 218 -3.06 28.21 -19.85
N VAL A 219 -3.50 28.46 -21.08
CA VAL A 219 -4.74 27.90 -21.64
C VAL A 219 -4.39 26.87 -22.70
N LEU A 220 -4.80 25.62 -22.47
CA LEU A 220 -4.73 24.57 -23.49
C LEU A 220 -5.90 24.74 -24.47
N ARG A 221 -5.59 25.00 -25.74
CA ARG A 221 -6.60 25.16 -26.80
C ARG A 221 -6.92 23.83 -27.45
N PHE A 222 -8.17 23.65 -27.85
CA PHE A 222 -8.65 22.44 -28.51
C PHE A 222 -9.31 22.76 -29.86
N PRO A 223 -9.29 21.82 -30.82
CA PRO A 223 -10.15 21.92 -31.99
C PRO A 223 -11.63 21.81 -31.58
N GLU A 224 -12.52 22.18 -32.50
CA GLU A 224 -13.96 21.98 -32.34
C GLU A 224 -14.26 20.49 -32.04
N GLY A 225 -15.06 20.23 -31.00
CA GLY A 225 -15.36 18.87 -30.53
C GLY A 225 -14.33 18.28 -29.55
N GLY A 226 -13.25 18.99 -29.25
CA GLY A 226 -12.26 18.58 -28.24
C GLY A 226 -11.12 17.69 -28.75
N PRO A 227 -10.17 17.34 -27.87
CA PRO A 227 -9.06 16.47 -28.20
C PRO A 227 -9.51 15.01 -28.40
N LYS A 228 -8.72 14.27 -29.18
CA LYS A 228 -8.85 12.82 -29.36
C LYS A 228 -7.65 12.11 -28.74
N VAL A 229 -7.77 10.80 -28.51
CA VAL A 229 -6.62 9.98 -28.16
C VAL A 229 -5.54 10.05 -29.25
N THR A 230 -4.29 9.92 -28.81
CA THR A 230 -3.10 10.01 -29.67
C THR A 230 -2.57 8.64 -30.13
N PHE A 231 -3.32 7.57 -29.91
CA PHE A 231 -2.96 6.19 -30.27
C PHE A 231 -4.08 5.50 -31.07
N SER A 232 -3.73 4.45 -31.80
CA SER A 232 -4.68 3.68 -32.61
C SER A 232 -5.65 2.88 -31.75
N LEU A 233 -6.94 2.96 -32.08
CA LEU A 233 -8.01 2.20 -31.41
C LEU A 233 -8.34 0.87 -32.11
N THR A 234 -7.71 0.61 -33.26
CA THR A 234 -8.03 -0.51 -34.15
C THR A 234 -6.86 -1.46 -34.35
N GLU A 235 -5.67 -1.13 -33.85
CA GLU A 235 -4.53 -2.03 -33.89
C GLU A 235 -4.84 -3.33 -33.13
N PRO A 236 -4.48 -4.50 -33.68
CA PRO A 236 -4.60 -5.76 -32.96
C PRO A 236 -3.61 -5.76 -31.79
N LEU A 237 -4.10 -6.11 -30.61
CA LEU A 237 -3.32 -6.13 -29.38
C LEU A 237 -3.56 -7.45 -28.63
N ARG A 238 -2.51 -7.98 -28.01
CA ARG A 238 -2.61 -8.99 -26.97
C ARG A 238 -2.39 -8.32 -25.61
N GLU A 239 -3.22 -8.66 -24.65
CA GLU A 239 -3.14 -8.19 -23.28
C GLU A 239 -2.91 -9.40 -22.38
N ARG A 240 -1.77 -9.43 -21.69
CA ARG A 240 -1.38 -10.54 -20.82
C ARG A 240 -0.93 -10.01 -19.47
N ILE A 241 -1.27 -10.74 -18.41
CA ILE A 241 -0.78 -10.44 -17.05
C ILE A 241 0.32 -11.44 -16.70
N PHE A 242 1.52 -10.94 -16.46
CA PHE A 242 2.65 -11.70 -15.97
C PHE A 242 2.80 -11.48 -14.46
N SER A 243 2.77 -12.56 -13.70
CA SER A 243 2.89 -12.53 -12.24
C SER A 243 4.34 -12.78 -11.84
N PHE A 244 4.84 -12.00 -10.89
CA PHE A 244 6.19 -12.11 -10.35
C PHE A 244 6.08 -12.24 -8.83
N SER A 245 6.57 -13.36 -8.29
CA SER A 245 6.64 -13.57 -6.85
C SER A 245 7.66 -12.63 -6.20
N ARG A 246 7.56 -12.49 -4.88
CA ARG A 246 8.51 -11.68 -4.10
C ARG A 246 9.95 -12.18 -4.31
N GLU A 247 10.13 -13.49 -4.26
CA GLU A 247 11.43 -14.16 -4.39
C GLU A 247 12.02 -13.92 -5.78
N ALA A 248 11.20 -14.02 -6.84
CA ALA A 248 11.65 -13.74 -8.20
C ALA A 248 12.08 -12.27 -8.38
N ILE A 249 11.35 -11.34 -7.77
CA ILE A 249 11.67 -9.91 -7.80
C ILE A 249 12.94 -9.61 -7.00
N GLN A 250 13.10 -10.21 -5.83
CA GLN A 250 14.30 -10.07 -5.00
C GLN A 250 15.53 -10.65 -5.71
N ASN A 251 15.39 -11.81 -6.36
CA ASN A 251 16.44 -12.41 -7.18
C ASN A 251 16.82 -11.51 -8.37
N LEU A 252 15.82 -10.94 -9.06
CA LEU A 252 16.07 -9.98 -10.13
C LEU A 252 16.79 -8.73 -9.60
N LYS A 253 16.35 -8.18 -8.46
CA LYS A 253 16.99 -7.02 -7.82
C LYS A 253 18.42 -7.34 -7.43
N SER A 254 18.68 -8.49 -6.81
CA SER A 254 20.02 -8.87 -6.37
C SER A 254 20.94 -9.01 -7.58
N ARG A 255 20.54 -9.76 -8.62
CA ARG A 255 21.28 -9.87 -9.89
C ARG A 255 21.52 -8.50 -10.55
N THR A 256 20.54 -7.62 -10.49
CA THR A 256 20.66 -6.26 -11.03
C THR A 256 21.59 -5.39 -10.18
N ASN A 257 21.84 -5.67 -8.90
CA ASN A 257 22.74 -4.88 -8.06
C ASN A 257 24.14 -5.49 -7.89
N SER A 258 24.33 -6.78 -8.17
CA SER A 258 25.61 -7.46 -8.01
C SER A 258 26.63 -7.08 -9.10
N LYS A 259 27.72 -6.39 -8.73
CA LYS A 259 29.01 -6.54 -9.42
C LYS A 259 29.70 -7.79 -8.86
N LYS A 260 29.76 -8.88 -9.62
CA LYS A 260 30.33 -10.20 -9.24
C LYS A 260 29.93 -10.67 -7.84
N TRP A 261 28.75 -11.30 -7.75
CA TRP A 261 28.38 -12.14 -6.61
C TRP A 261 28.89 -13.56 -6.84
N ALA A 262 30.13 -13.81 -6.42
CA ALA A 262 30.51 -15.13 -5.97
C ALA A 262 30.70 -15.00 -4.45
N GLU A 263 30.02 -15.87 -3.71
CA GLU A 263 29.99 -15.98 -2.25
C GLU A 263 28.97 -15.07 -1.53
N PHE A 264 28.33 -15.63 -0.49
CA PHE A 264 27.35 -15.04 0.47
C PHE A 264 25.84 -15.25 0.25
N GLN A 265 25.40 -16.49 0.02
CA GLN A 265 24.01 -16.88 0.35
C GLN A 265 23.71 -16.52 1.83
N ASN A 266 22.83 -15.51 2.08
CA ASN A 266 21.99 -15.28 3.28
C ASN A 266 21.81 -13.78 3.63
N ASP A 267 21.18 -12.97 2.76
CA ASP A 267 21.01 -11.53 3.03
C ASP A 267 19.65 -10.91 2.59
N ASP A 268 18.56 -11.69 2.65
CA ASP A 268 17.21 -11.24 2.26
C ASP A 268 16.62 -10.15 3.19
N ALA A 269 17.13 -10.01 4.41
CA ALA A 269 16.60 -9.08 5.41
C ALA A 269 17.01 -7.61 5.16
N LEU A 270 18.27 -7.38 4.76
CA LEU A 270 18.79 -6.04 4.49
C LEU A 270 18.09 -5.43 3.26
N ILE A 271 17.82 -6.26 2.25
CA ILE A 271 17.11 -5.92 1.02
C ILE A 271 15.66 -5.51 1.32
N SER A 272 14.99 -6.19 2.26
CA SER A 272 13.62 -5.88 2.70
C SER A 272 13.54 -4.51 3.39
N ALA A 273 14.48 -4.20 4.29
CA ALA A 273 14.54 -2.91 4.97
C ALA A 273 14.80 -1.75 3.99
N VAL A 274 15.74 -1.90 3.04
CA VAL A 274 15.98 -0.88 2.02
C VAL A 274 14.79 -0.73 1.07
N GLU A 275 14.05 -1.81 0.78
CA GLU A 275 12.83 -1.72 -0.01
C GLU A 275 11.69 -0.99 0.73
N ILE A 276 11.52 -1.22 2.04
CA ILE A 276 10.58 -0.49 2.89
C ILE A 276 10.95 1.00 2.95
N LEU A 277 12.25 1.32 3.08
CA LEU A 277 12.74 2.70 3.12
C LEU A 277 12.65 3.40 1.76
N GLY A 278 12.96 2.72 0.66
CA GLY A 278 12.77 3.23 -0.70
C GLY A 278 11.30 3.40 -1.10
N LYS A 279 10.40 2.59 -0.52
CA LYS A 279 8.94 2.78 -0.58
C LYS A 279 8.52 4.05 0.17
N GLN A 280 9.11 4.36 1.33
CA GLN A 280 8.78 5.54 2.13
C GLN A 280 9.45 6.85 1.65
N SER A 281 10.65 6.79 1.07
CA SER A 281 11.39 7.99 0.62
C SER A 281 10.88 8.55 -0.72
N ASN A 282 10.29 7.71 -1.57
CA ASN A 282 9.79 8.10 -2.90
C ASN A 282 8.25 8.21 -2.98
N ASP A 283 7.52 7.91 -1.90
CA ASP A 283 6.07 8.10 -1.77
C ASP A 283 5.72 7.94 -0.28
N PRO A 284 5.51 9.01 0.50
CA PRO A 284 5.00 8.85 1.86
C PRO A 284 3.51 8.50 1.76
N TYR A 285 3.20 7.21 1.61
CA TYR A 285 1.87 6.69 1.94
C TYR A 285 1.81 6.62 3.46
N GLU A 286 1.43 7.73 4.10
CA GLU A 286 1.29 7.79 5.55
C GLU A 286 0.18 6.83 6.01
N ILE A 287 0.60 5.73 6.66
CA ILE A 287 -0.25 5.04 7.61
C ILE A 287 -0.30 5.96 8.83
N ASN A 288 -1.44 6.64 9.00
CA ASN A 288 -1.71 7.52 10.12
C ASN A 288 -1.63 6.75 11.45
N ASN A 289 -0.44 6.69 12.04
CA ASN A 289 -0.28 6.54 13.48
C ASN A 289 0.13 7.91 14.01
N SER A 290 -0.75 8.50 14.81
CA SER A 290 -0.58 9.82 15.44
C SER A 290 0.75 9.93 16.18
N ASN A 291 1.75 10.48 15.49
CA ASN A 291 2.93 11.26 15.93
C ASN A 291 3.94 11.33 14.76
N GLY A 292 3.45 11.71 13.58
CA GLY A 292 4.22 11.85 12.35
C GLY A 292 5.23 12.99 12.42
N ALA A 293 6.46 12.68 12.81
CA ALA A 293 7.70 13.31 12.33
C ALA A 293 8.90 12.56 12.89
N ARG A 294 9.90 12.31 12.03
CA ARG A 294 11.33 11.96 12.31
C ARG A 294 11.86 10.53 12.14
N VAL A 295 11.11 9.47 11.85
CA VAL A 295 11.78 8.15 11.67
C VAL A 295 12.57 8.08 10.35
N THR A 296 12.01 8.59 9.25
CA THR A 296 12.59 8.50 7.89
C THR A 296 13.90 9.29 7.75
N SER A 297 13.96 10.52 8.28
CA SER A 297 15.17 11.37 8.24
C SER A 297 16.32 10.84 9.08
N ILE A 298 16.01 10.03 10.09
CA ILE A 298 17.00 9.54 11.05
C ILE A 298 17.70 8.28 10.53
N ILE A 299 16.97 7.41 9.84
CA ILE A 299 17.55 6.25 9.16
C ILE A 299 18.40 6.69 7.97
N GLU A 300 17.98 7.72 7.22
CA GLU A 300 18.80 8.30 6.14
C GLU A 300 20.14 8.88 6.65
N ASN A 301 20.16 9.50 7.83
CA ASN A 301 21.41 10.01 8.44
C ASN A 301 22.30 8.90 9.00
N TRP A 302 21.71 7.79 9.43
CA TRP A 302 22.45 6.62 9.91
C TRP A 302 23.28 5.96 8.80
N PHE A 303 22.71 5.81 7.59
CA PHE A 303 23.45 5.30 6.42
C PHE A 303 24.51 6.28 5.90
N LYS A 304 24.26 7.60 5.98
CA LYS A 304 25.26 8.63 5.61
C LYS A 304 26.51 8.58 6.49
N ASN A 305 26.39 8.14 7.74
CA ASN A 305 27.51 8.02 8.68
C ASN A 305 28.26 6.69 8.56
N SER A 306 27.72 5.70 7.84
CA SER A 306 28.47 4.51 7.44
C SER A 306 29.36 4.84 6.25
N ASN A 307 30.68 4.84 6.46
CA ASN A 307 31.70 5.38 5.54
C ASN A 307 31.95 4.55 4.26
N ALA A 308 30.91 3.95 3.67
CA ALA A 308 31.00 3.26 2.38
C ALA A 308 30.40 4.16 1.28
N LYS A 309 31.24 4.65 0.36
CA LYS A 309 30.77 5.18 -0.93
C LYS A 309 30.17 4.03 -1.76
N THR A 310 28.93 3.64 -1.46
CA THR A 310 28.19 2.62 -2.21
C THR A 310 27.64 3.23 -3.49
N ALA A 311 27.71 2.47 -4.60
CA ALA A 311 27.01 2.81 -5.83
C ALA A 311 25.49 2.92 -5.56
N PRO A 312 24.74 3.77 -6.27
CA PRO A 312 23.31 3.93 -6.04
C PRO A 312 22.59 2.58 -6.21
N GLU A 313 21.84 2.16 -5.19
CA GLU A 313 21.09 0.92 -5.22
C GLU A 313 19.89 1.04 -6.17
N ILE A 314 19.72 0.02 -7.01
CA ILE A 314 18.60 -0.09 -7.94
C ILE A 314 17.43 -0.76 -7.24
N SER A 315 16.26 -0.14 -7.32
CA SER A 315 15.04 -0.68 -6.72
C SER A 315 14.50 -1.92 -7.45
N SER A 316 13.70 -2.72 -6.76
CA SER A 316 12.96 -3.87 -7.31
C SER A 316 12.13 -3.46 -8.54
N PHE A 317 11.43 -2.32 -8.46
CA PHE A 317 10.62 -1.81 -9.56
C PHE A 317 11.46 -1.36 -10.76
N GLN A 318 12.60 -0.71 -10.54
CA GLN A 318 13.53 -0.34 -11.61
C GLN A 318 14.15 -1.57 -12.29
N SER A 319 14.49 -2.60 -11.51
CA SER A 319 15.02 -3.87 -12.04
C SER A 319 14.00 -4.56 -12.94
N LEU A 320 12.73 -4.60 -12.51
CA LEU A 320 11.63 -5.15 -13.29
C LEU A 320 11.35 -4.34 -14.57
N CYS A 321 11.32 -3.01 -14.48
CA CYS A 321 11.19 -2.12 -15.65
C CYS A 321 12.36 -2.31 -16.64
N ALA A 322 13.59 -2.44 -16.15
CA ALA A 322 14.77 -2.65 -16.98
C ALA A 322 14.72 -3.99 -17.72
N LEU A 323 14.39 -5.08 -17.01
CA LEU A 323 14.18 -6.40 -17.61
C LEU A 323 13.12 -6.33 -18.73
N LEU A 324 11.99 -5.67 -18.46
CA LEU A 324 10.90 -5.54 -19.43
C LEU A 324 11.30 -4.70 -20.65
N TRP A 325 11.99 -3.57 -20.44
CA TRP A 325 12.49 -2.72 -21.53
C TRP A 325 13.41 -3.49 -22.46
N ARG A 326 14.36 -4.24 -21.90
CA ARG A 326 15.28 -5.09 -22.66
C ARG A 326 14.56 -6.17 -23.45
N SER A 327 13.67 -6.91 -22.77
CA SER A 327 12.98 -8.07 -23.36
C SER A 327 12.03 -7.67 -24.48
N VAL A 328 11.28 -6.56 -24.31
CA VAL A 328 10.42 -6.03 -25.38
C VAL A 328 11.24 -5.44 -26.52
N THR A 329 12.35 -4.77 -26.23
CA THR A 329 13.26 -4.27 -27.29
C THR A 329 13.81 -5.43 -28.14
N ARG A 330 14.17 -6.54 -27.49
CA ARG A 330 14.61 -7.77 -28.16
C ARG A 330 13.48 -8.37 -29.00
N ALA A 331 12.29 -8.50 -28.43
CA ALA A 331 11.11 -9.04 -29.11
C ALA A 331 10.71 -8.21 -30.34
N ARG A 332 10.86 -6.88 -30.30
CA ARG A 332 10.55 -5.99 -31.43
C ARG A 332 11.57 -6.07 -32.58
N LYS A 333 12.73 -6.70 -32.39
CA LYS A 333 13.79 -6.84 -33.41
C LYS A 333 14.15 -5.51 -34.09
N LEU A 334 14.25 -4.45 -33.30
CA LEU A 334 14.53 -3.11 -33.81
C LEU A 334 15.96 -3.02 -34.39
N PRO A 335 16.19 -2.20 -35.44
CA PRO A 335 17.54 -1.89 -35.89
C PRO A 335 18.38 -1.35 -34.72
N SER A 336 19.66 -1.72 -34.65
CA SER A 336 20.54 -1.31 -33.53
C SER A 336 20.61 0.21 -33.34
N SER A 337 20.50 0.99 -34.42
CA SER A 337 20.50 2.46 -34.40
C SER A 337 19.16 3.10 -34.00
N LYS A 338 18.08 2.31 -33.90
CA LYS A 338 16.75 2.85 -33.56
C LYS A 338 16.72 3.26 -32.08
N THR A 339 16.40 4.52 -31.82
CA THR A 339 16.13 4.99 -30.46
C THR A 339 14.89 4.30 -29.89
N THR A 340 15.03 3.78 -28.68
CA THR A 340 13.94 3.24 -27.86
C THR A 340 13.63 4.20 -26.72
N THR A 341 12.36 4.25 -26.32
CA THR A 341 11.90 5.15 -25.26
C THR A 341 11.15 4.37 -24.19
N PHE A 342 11.59 4.45 -22.94
CA PHE A 342 10.86 3.91 -21.80
C PHE A 342 10.34 5.06 -20.93
N ARG A 343 9.02 5.24 -20.90
CA ARG A 343 8.37 6.32 -20.13
C ARG A 343 7.89 5.79 -18.78
N MET A 344 8.24 6.49 -17.70
CA MET A 344 7.71 6.24 -16.35
C MET A 344 6.85 7.42 -15.90
N ALA A 345 5.74 7.14 -15.23
CA ALA A 345 5.00 8.16 -14.49
C ALA A 345 5.66 8.38 -13.11
N VAL A 346 5.87 9.63 -12.74
CA VAL A 346 6.46 10.03 -11.45
C VAL A 346 5.44 10.84 -10.68
N ASN A 347 5.24 10.51 -9.40
CA ASN A 347 4.42 11.29 -8.48
C ASN A 347 5.16 12.56 -8.04
N CYS A 348 4.60 13.73 -8.34
CA CYS A 348 5.19 15.03 -8.07
C CYS A 348 4.80 15.59 -6.69
N ARG A 349 3.83 14.98 -5.98
CA ARG A 349 3.32 15.52 -4.69
C ARG A 349 4.42 15.79 -3.68
N HIS A 350 5.33 14.83 -3.52
CA HIS A 350 6.44 14.89 -2.56
C HIS A 350 7.71 15.56 -3.13
N ARG A 351 7.73 15.86 -4.43
CA ARG A 351 8.90 16.40 -5.15
C ARG A 351 8.87 17.91 -5.26
N LEU A 352 7.69 18.50 -5.28
CA LEU A 352 7.51 19.95 -5.27
C LEU A 352 7.88 20.53 -3.91
N GLU A 353 8.39 21.76 -3.90
CA GLU A 353 8.58 22.59 -2.72
C GLU A 353 7.82 23.92 -2.93
N PRO A 354 6.79 24.23 -2.09
CA PRO A 354 6.24 23.39 -1.04
C PRO A 354 5.59 22.12 -1.59
N LYS A 355 5.63 21.04 -0.79
CA LYS A 355 5.00 19.76 -1.11
C LYS A 355 3.48 19.93 -1.24
N LEU A 356 2.88 19.17 -2.16
CA LEU A 356 1.43 19.01 -2.18
C LEU A 356 1.02 18.06 -1.06
N ASP A 357 -0.22 18.21 -0.59
CA ASP A 357 -0.83 17.25 0.32
C ASP A 357 -0.79 15.83 -0.29
N ALA A 358 -0.54 14.82 0.54
CA ALA A 358 -0.46 13.42 0.09
C ALA A 358 -1.78 12.95 -0.55
N TYR A 359 -2.91 13.55 -0.12
CA TYR A 359 -4.26 13.30 -0.61
C TYR A 359 -4.75 14.41 -1.55
N TYR A 360 -3.86 15.23 -2.13
CA TYR A 360 -4.20 16.17 -3.19
C TYR A 360 -5.05 15.50 -4.27
N PHE A 361 -6.25 16.04 -4.48
CA PHE A 361 -7.24 15.58 -5.43
C PHE A 361 -7.01 16.23 -6.81
N GLY A 362 -6.58 15.41 -7.76
CA GLY A 362 -6.18 15.82 -9.10
C GLY A 362 -5.00 14.99 -9.59
N ASN A 363 -4.52 15.30 -10.78
CA ASN A 363 -3.25 14.79 -11.27
C ASN A 363 -2.11 15.59 -10.65
N ALA A 364 -1.14 14.88 -10.08
CA ALA A 364 0.16 15.43 -9.71
C ALA A 364 1.25 14.47 -10.17
N ILE A 365 1.26 14.21 -11.48
CA ILE A 365 2.16 13.26 -12.13
C ILE A 365 2.84 13.89 -13.35
N GLN A 366 4.09 13.52 -13.59
CA GLN A 366 4.79 13.82 -14.84
C GLN A 366 5.31 12.54 -15.48
N SER A 367 5.43 12.53 -16.80
CA SER A 367 5.98 11.40 -17.55
C SER A 367 7.42 11.68 -17.93
N ILE A 368 8.33 10.90 -17.36
CA ILE A 368 9.76 11.00 -17.64
C ILE A 368 10.15 9.96 -18.70
N PRO A 369 10.63 10.39 -19.89
CA PRO A 369 11.14 9.46 -20.89
C PRO A 369 12.62 9.18 -20.66
N THR A 370 13.00 7.90 -20.64
CA THR A 370 14.39 7.45 -20.71
C THR A 370 14.67 6.95 -22.12
N TYR A 371 15.76 7.41 -22.73
CA TYR A 371 16.13 7.10 -24.10
C TYR A 371 17.42 6.27 -24.15
N ALA A 372 17.47 5.30 -25.04
CA ALA A 372 18.68 4.59 -25.45
C ALA A 372 18.44 3.93 -26.80
N THR A 373 19.48 3.74 -27.60
CA THR A 373 19.37 2.96 -28.85
C THR A 373 19.10 1.49 -28.54
N ALA A 374 18.41 0.79 -29.45
CA ALA A 374 18.17 -0.65 -29.30
C ALA A 374 19.49 -1.43 -29.18
N GLY A 375 20.54 -0.98 -29.87
CA GLY A 375 21.90 -1.51 -29.74
C GLY A 375 22.42 -1.42 -28.30
N GLU A 376 22.38 -0.23 -27.69
CA GLU A 376 22.83 -0.02 -26.30
C GLU A 376 22.00 -0.85 -25.29
N VAL A 377 20.67 -0.85 -25.46
CA VAL A 377 19.76 -1.62 -24.59
C VAL A 377 20.07 -3.11 -24.65
N LEU A 378 20.42 -3.66 -25.82
CA LEU A 378 20.65 -5.09 -25.99
C LEU A 378 22.09 -5.52 -25.77
N SER A 379 23.07 -4.63 -25.95
CA SER A 379 24.50 -4.95 -25.77
C SER A 379 24.97 -4.86 -24.32
N ASN A 380 24.29 -4.07 -23.48
CA ASN A 380 24.60 -3.96 -22.06
C ASN A 380 23.80 -5.00 -21.24
N ASP A 381 23.92 -4.98 -19.92
CA ASP A 381 23.17 -5.83 -18.99
C ASP A 381 21.94 -5.13 -18.39
N THR A 382 21.17 -5.86 -17.58
CA THR A 382 19.97 -5.32 -16.90
C THR A 382 20.32 -4.21 -15.91
N ARG A 383 21.50 -4.27 -15.27
CA ARG A 383 22.01 -3.20 -14.39
C ARG A 383 22.07 -1.88 -15.15
N TRP A 384 22.74 -1.87 -16.30
CA TRP A 384 22.93 -0.64 -17.09
C TRP A 384 21.58 -0.01 -17.47
N CYS A 385 20.62 -0.80 -17.94
CA CYS A 385 19.28 -0.32 -18.26
C CYS A 385 18.59 0.27 -17.02
N ALA A 386 18.71 -0.40 -15.86
CA ALA A 386 18.13 0.08 -14.62
C ALA A 386 18.81 1.36 -14.12
N GLU A 387 20.12 1.54 -14.34
CA GLU A 387 20.84 2.77 -14.04
C GLU A 387 20.35 3.94 -14.89
N GLN A 388 20.03 3.73 -16.18
CA GLN A 388 19.43 4.79 -17.01
C GLN A 388 18.06 5.22 -16.48
N LEU A 389 17.24 4.26 -16.03
CA LEU A 389 15.95 4.56 -15.38
C LEU A 389 16.16 5.28 -14.04
N ASN A 390 17.11 4.83 -13.21
CA ASN A 390 17.41 5.40 -11.90
C ASN A 390 17.91 6.84 -11.99
N LYS A 391 18.84 7.11 -12.90
CA LYS A 391 19.36 8.45 -13.15
C LYS A 391 18.22 9.43 -13.44
N ASN A 392 17.33 9.06 -14.38
CA ASN A 392 16.21 9.91 -14.78
C ASN A 392 15.21 10.16 -13.64
N VAL A 393 14.90 9.13 -12.83
CA VAL A 393 14.02 9.30 -11.65
C VAL A 393 14.66 10.19 -10.57
N LYS A 394 15.97 10.06 -10.35
CA LYS A 394 16.70 10.80 -9.32
C LYS A 394 16.90 12.27 -9.67
N GLU A 395 17.19 12.57 -10.94
CA GLU A 395 17.36 13.93 -11.45
C GLU A 395 16.02 14.70 -11.56
N HIS A 396 14.89 14.02 -11.39
CA HIS A 396 13.56 14.63 -11.49
C HIS A 396 13.09 15.24 -10.16
N ASP A 397 13.83 16.22 -9.65
CA ASP A 397 13.55 16.94 -8.40
C ASP A 397 12.56 18.13 -8.57
N ASN A 398 12.42 18.98 -7.55
CA ASN A 398 11.55 20.16 -7.58
C ASN A 398 11.80 21.04 -8.81
N ASP A 399 13.06 21.34 -9.08
CA ASP A 399 13.44 22.28 -10.14
C ASP A 399 13.14 21.67 -11.50
N LYS A 400 13.39 20.36 -11.66
CA LYS A 400 13.02 19.67 -12.90
C LYS A 400 11.50 19.59 -13.11
N VAL A 401 10.73 19.33 -12.05
CA VAL A 401 9.25 19.33 -12.12
C VAL A 401 8.76 20.71 -12.55
N ARG A 402 9.30 21.80 -11.98
CA ARG A 402 8.94 23.19 -12.33
C ARG A 402 9.33 23.54 -13.75
N GLY A 403 10.53 23.16 -14.20
CA GLY A 403 10.95 23.37 -15.58
C GLY A 403 10.02 22.67 -16.59
N VAL A 404 9.52 21.47 -16.28
CA VAL A 404 8.52 20.80 -17.13
C VAL A 404 7.17 21.53 -17.14
N ILE A 405 6.80 22.18 -16.04
CA ILE A 405 5.60 23.05 -15.99
C ILE A 405 5.83 24.25 -16.91
N GLU A 406 6.94 24.96 -16.77
CA GLU A 406 7.30 26.13 -17.60
C GLU A 406 7.34 25.76 -19.10
N ASP A 407 7.97 24.63 -19.45
CA ASP A 407 8.02 24.09 -20.82
C ASP A 407 6.62 23.77 -21.37
N TRP A 408 5.70 23.36 -20.50
CA TRP A 408 4.31 23.13 -20.89
C TRP A 408 3.54 24.43 -21.01
N GLU A 409 3.80 25.43 -20.15
CA GLU A 409 3.15 26.75 -20.21
C GLU A 409 3.49 27.50 -21.50
N MET A 410 4.72 27.35 -21.99
CA MET A 410 5.18 27.94 -23.25
C MET A 410 4.58 27.28 -24.49
N ASP A 411 4.25 25.99 -24.41
CA ASP A 411 3.63 25.21 -25.49
C ASP A 411 2.59 24.21 -24.93
N PRO A 412 1.40 24.70 -24.52
CA PRO A 412 0.36 23.86 -23.93
C PRO A 412 -0.09 22.79 -24.91
N ARG A 413 0.04 21.53 -24.49
CA ARG A 413 -0.24 20.37 -25.34
C ARG A 413 -0.89 19.22 -24.59
N VAL A 414 -1.60 18.38 -25.35
CA VAL A 414 -2.18 17.14 -24.85
C VAL A 414 -1.10 16.08 -24.61
N PHE A 415 -1.41 15.08 -23.79
CA PHE A 415 -0.45 14.04 -23.46
C PHE A 415 -0.23 13.07 -24.65
N PRO A 416 1.02 12.86 -25.10
CA PRO A 416 1.30 11.98 -26.23
C PRO A 416 1.35 10.51 -25.79
N LEU A 417 0.18 9.88 -25.61
CA LEU A 417 0.06 8.43 -25.42
C LEU A 417 0.27 7.66 -26.74
N GLY A 418 0.76 6.42 -26.64
CA GLY A 418 0.90 5.53 -27.78
C GLY A 418 2.33 5.06 -28.05
N ASN A 419 2.48 4.31 -29.13
CA ASN A 419 3.76 3.84 -29.67
C ASN A 419 3.91 4.27 -31.14
N PHE A 420 3.87 5.58 -31.37
CA PHE A 420 3.86 6.15 -32.73
C PHE A 420 5.15 5.88 -33.51
N ASP A 421 6.26 5.61 -32.84
CA ASP A 421 7.57 5.36 -33.46
C ASP A 421 7.96 3.87 -33.50
N GLY A 422 7.08 2.99 -33.01
CA GLY A 422 7.30 1.54 -32.91
C GLY A 422 8.26 1.11 -31.80
N ALA A 423 8.88 2.05 -31.06
CA ALA A 423 9.96 1.78 -30.10
C ALA A 423 9.71 2.36 -28.70
N THR A 424 8.51 2.88 -28.45
CA THR A 424 8.09 3.44 -27.17
C THR A 424 7.39 2.42 -26.29
N MET A 425 7.63 2.50 -24.99
CA MET A 425 6.93 1.77 -23.93
C MET A 425 6.54 2.75 -22.83
N THR A 426 5.36 2.56 -22.23
CA THR A 426 4.86 3.42 -21.15
C THR A 426 4.45 2.59 -19.95
N MET A 427 5.22 2.71 -18.87
CA MET A 427 4.90 2.17 -17.56
C MET A 427 4.00 3.15 -16.81
N GLY A 428 2.77 2.71 -16.52
CA GLY A 428 1.86 3.41 -15.63
C GLY A 428 1.41 2.54 -14.47
N SER A 429 0.57 3.10 -13.60
CA SER A 429 0.22 2.47 -12.32
C SER A 429 1.44 2.23 -11.42
N SER A 430 1.21 1.71 -10.22
CA SER A 430 2.26 1.36 -9.27
C SER A 430 1.81 0.17 -8.44
N PRO A 431 2.70 -0.81 -8.17
CA PRO A 431 2.39 -1.89 -7.25
C PRO A 431 2.22 -1.41 -5.80
N ARG A 432 2.55 -0.15 -5.51
CA ARG A 432 2.37 0.47 -4.20
C ARG A 432 0.94 0.96 -3.95
N PHE A 433 0.09 0.99 -4.98
CA PHE A 433 -1.29 1.41 -4.76
C PHE A 433 -2.04 0.38 -3.90
N PRO A 434 -2.86 0.84 -2.94
CA PRO A 434 -3.63 0.00 -2.01
C PRO A 434 -4.85 -0.65 -2.70
N MET A 435 -4.59 -1.45 -3.73
CA MET A 435 -5.66 -2.01 -4.56
C MET A 435 -6.41 -3.15 -3.86
N TYR A 436 -5.70 -3.98 -3.07
CA TYR A 436 -6.29 -5.08 -2.31
C TYR A 436 -6.82 -4.70 -0.92
N ASP A 437 -6.59 -3.45 -0.48
CA ASP A 437 -7.12 -2.92 0.78
C ASP A 437 -8.64 -2.60 0.68
N ASN A 438 -9.20 -2.68 -0.54
CA ASN A 438 -10.61 -2.45 -0.82
C ASN A 438 -11.47 -3.59 -0.26
N ASP A 439 -11.99 -3.42 0.95
CA ASP A 439 -12.97 -4.32 1.56
C ASP A 439 -14.31 -3.61 1.76
N PHE A 440 -15.32 -4.03 0.99
CA PHE A 440 -16.69 -3.51 1.04
C PHE A 440 -17.53 -4.09 2.20
N GLY A 441 -16.96 -4.99 3.01
CA GLY A 441 -17.58 -5.59 4.19
C GLY A 441 -17.71 -7.12 4.15
N TRP A 442 -17.27 -7.77 3.07
CA TRP A 442 -17.25 -9.24 2.96
C TRP A 442 -15.90 -9.80 2.51
N GLY A 443 -14.84 -9.00 2.67
CA GLY A 443 -13.46 -9.40 2.45
C GLY A 443 -12.82 -8.76 1.23
N ARG A 444 -11.53 -9.09 1.10
CA ARG A 444 -10.63 -8.59 0.06
C ARG A 444 -10.96 -9.14 -1.34
N PRO A 445 -10.60 -8.42 -2.41
CA PRO A 445 -10.81 -8.89 -3.78
C PRO A 445 -9.90 -10.07 -4.12
N LEU A 446 -10.40 -10.93 -5.02
CA LEU A 446 -9.71 -12.06 -5.64
C LEU A 446 -8.70 -11.61 -6.69
N ALA A 447 -9.01 -10.54 -7.45
CA ALA A 447 -8.13 -10.05 -8.50
C ALA A 447 -8.48 -8.62 -8.91
N ILE A 448 -7.49 -7.95 -9.51
CA ILE A 448 -7.65 -6.64 -10.15
C ILE A 448 -7.66 -6.82 -11.67
N ARG A 449 -8.53 -6.08 -12.35
CA ARG A 449 -8.57 -5.99 -13.82
C ARG A 449 -8.71 -4.54 -14.27
N SER A 450 -8.41 -4.31 -15.54
CA SER A 450 -8.66 -3.02 -16.19
C SER A 450 -9.41 -3.19 -17.52
N GLY A 451 -10.19 -2.16 -17.88
CA GLY A 451 -11.07 -2.18 -19.05
C GLY A 451 -10.34 -1.90 -20.38
N LYS A 452 -11.07 -1.44 -21.40
CA LYS A 452 -10.52 -1.11 -22.75
C LYS A 452 -9.78 0.23 -22.79
N ALA A 453 -9.89 1.04 -21.73
CA ALA A 453 -9.29 2.37 -21.68
C ALA A 453 -7.75 2.34 -21.79
N ASN A 454 -7.20 3.32 -22.52
CA ASN A 454 -5.76 3.55 -22.66
C ASN A 454 -4.92 2.30 -23.04
N LYS A 455 -5.47 1.39 -23.86
CA LYS A 455 -4.78 0.20 -24.37
C LYS A 455 -4.15 0.49 -25.74
N PHE A 456 -2.83 0.36 -25.83
CA PHE A 456 -2.03 0.54 -27.04
C PHE A 456 -0.76 -0.33 -26.94
N ASP A 457 -0.09 -0.62 -28.05
CA ASP A 457 1.15 -1.39 -28.05
C ASP A 457 2.23 -0.73 -27.18
N GLY A 458 2.85 -1.47 -26.27
CA GLY A 458 3.84 -0.92 -25.34
C GLY A 458 3.22 -0.29 -24.09
N LYS A 459 1.91 -0.40 -23.86
CA LYS A 459 1.30 -0.01 -22.59
C LYS A 459 1.54 -1.08 -21.53
N ILE A 460 2.09 -0.67 -20.38
CA ILE A 460 2.25 -1.53 -19.20
C ILE A 460 1.57 -0.89 -17.99
N SER A 461 0.93 -1.73 -17.17
CA SER A 461 0.41 -1.36 -15.85
C SER A 461 0.96 -2.31 -14.79
N ALA A 462 1.54 -1.77 -13.73
CA ALA A 462 1.96 -2.55 -12.56
C ALA A 462 0.89 -2.54 -11.46
N PHE A 463 0.58 -3.72 -10.94
CA PHE A 463 -0.33 -3.95 -9.81
C PHE A 463 0.39 -4.71 -8.69
N PRO A 464 0.01 -4.52 -7.42
CA PRO A 464 0.44 -5.45 -6.39
C PRO A 464 -0.03 -6.86 -6.76
N GLY A 465 0.76 -7.88 -6.44
CA GLY A 465 0.27 -9.25 -6.46
C GLY A 465 -0.73 -9.47 -5.33
N ARG A 466 -1.68 -10.39 -5.53
CA ARG A 466 -2.72 -10.68 -4.53
C ARG A 466 -2.12 -11.07 -3.19
N GLU A 467 -1.17 -11.98 -3.15
CA GLU A 467 -0.61 -12.47 -1.88
C GLU A 467 0.15 -11.38 -1.08
N GLY A 468 0.38 -10.21 -1.69
CA GLY A 468 1.03 -9.08 -1.03
C GLY A 468 2.55 -9.29 -0.95
N ALA A 469 3.15 -8.72 0.10
CA ALA A 469 4.56 -8.93 0.46
C ALA A 469 5.59 -8.61 -0.65
N GLY A 470 5.28 -7.72 -1.61
CA GLY A 470 6.21 -7.32 -2.66
C GLY A 470 6.11 -8.12 -3.97
N SER A 471 5.17 -9.05 -4.08
CA SER A 471 4.77 -9.62 -5.37
C SER A 471 4.15 -8.57 -6.29
N VAL A 472 4.31 -8.74 -7.62
CA VAL A 472 3.85 -7.77 -8.63
C VAL A 472 3.20 -8.50 -9.80
N ASP A 473 2.05 -7.99 -10.25
CA ASP A 473 1.44 -8.37 -11.52
C ASP A 473 1.70 -7.25 -12.55
N LEU A 474 2.29 -7.61 -13.69
CA LEU A 474 2.43 -6.72 -14.84
C LEU A 474 1.39 -7.05 -15.90
N GLU A 475 0.45 -6.15 -16.10
CA GLU A 475 -0.44 -6.16 -17.24
C GLU A 475 0.27 -5.52 -18.43
N VAL A 476 0.64 -6.35 -19.41
CA VAL A 476 1.44 -6.00 -20.58
C VAL A 476 0.55 -6.05 -21.81
N VAL A 477 0.51 -4.95 -22.56
CA VAL A 477 -0.24 -4.83 -23.82
C VAL A 477 0.76 -4.63 -24.96
N LEU A 478 0.79 -5.57 -25.89
CA LEU A 478 1.72 -5.55 -27.01
C LEU A 478 1.03 -5.99 -28.31
N ALA A 479 1.62 -5.65 -29.45
CA ALA A 479 1.29 -6.28 -30.72
C ALA A 479 1.43 -7.81 -30.61
N PRO A 480 0.59 -8.61 -31.30
CA PRO A 480 0.56 -10.07 -31.15
C PRO A 480 1.92 -10.75 -31.33
N ASP A 481 2.67 -10.37 -32.37
CA ASP A 481 3.98 -10.95 -32.68
C ASP A 481 5.02 -10.60 -31.61
N THR A 482 5.00 -9.37 -31.11
CA THR A 482 5.89 -8.93 -30.02
C THR A 482 5.58 -9.68 -28.72
N MET A 483 4.30 -9.88 -28.40
CA MET A 483 3.90 -10.68 -27.23
C MET A 483 4.37 -12.13 -27.37
N ALA A 484 4.15 -12.76 -28.53
CA ALA A 484 4.59 -14.13 -28.78
C ALA A 484 6.10 -14.30 -28.61
N LEU A 485 6.90 -13.33 -29.04
CA LEU A 485 8.34 -13.35 -28.86
C LEU A 485 8.76 -13.12 -27.40
N LEU A 486 8.09 -12.22 -26.67
CA LEU A 486 8.31 -12.01 -25.24
C LEU A 486 8.04 -13.28 -24.43
N GLU A 487 7.02 -14.06 -24.80
CA GLU A 487 6.66 -15.33 -24.15
C GLU A 487 7.72 -16.42 -24.33
N THR A 488 8.62 -16.26 -25.31
CA THR A 488 9.76 -17.16 -25.56
C THR A 488 11.08 -16.59 -25.03
N ASP A 489 11.08 -15.39 -24.46
CA ASP A 489 12.27 -14.74 -23.94
C ASP A 489 12.71 -15.38 -22.62
N SER A 490 13.78 -16.16 -22.64
CA SER A 490 14.25 -16.87 -21.45
C SER A 490 14.75 -15.95 -20.35
N GLU A 491 15.27 -14.76 -20.67
CA GLU A 491 15.73 -13.80 -19.67
C GLU A 491 14.55 -13.24 -18.88
N PHE A 492 13.43 -12.98 -19.57
CA PHE A 492 12.19 -12.53 -18.96
C PHE A 492 11.46 -13.65 -18.22
N MET A 493 11.20 -14.76 -18.92
CA MET A 493 10.33 -15.83 -18.44
C MET A 493 10.89 -16.58 -17.23
N GLN A 494 12.20 -16.57 -16.98
CA GLN A 494 12.78 -17.18 -15.77
C GLN A 494 12.28 -16.55 -14.46
N TYR A 495 11.79 -15.29 -14.49
CA TYR A 495 11.27 -14.60 -13.31
C TYR A 495 9.73 -14.61 -13.25
N VAL A 496 9.06 -15.09 -14.30
CA VAL A 496 7.60 -15.16 -14.33
C VAL A 496 7.15 -16.37 -13.52
N SER A 497 6.32 -16.14 -12.51
CA SER A 497 5.78 -17.17 -11.65
C SER A 497 4.66 -17.94 -12.34
N SER A 498 4.61 -19.26 -12.13
CA SER A 498 3.46 -20.08 -12.53
C SER A 498 2.25 -19.69 -11.68
N ARG A 499 1.13 -19.38 -12.34
CA ARG A 499 -0.15 -19.22 -11.64
C ARG A 499 -0.60 -20.57 -11.12
N ASN A 500 -0.47 -20.82 -9.82
CA ASN A 500 -1.21 -21.88 -9.18
C ASN A 500 -2.68 -21.45 -9.12
N PRO A 501 -3.63 -22.21 -9.70
CA PRO A 501 -5.04 -21.94 -9.47
C PRO A 501 -5.30 -22.05 -7.97
N THR A 502 -5.85 -20.99 -7.39
CA THR A 502 -6.36 -21.01 -6.01
C THR A 502 -7.32 -22.20 -5.86
N PRO A 503 -7.20 -23.04 -4.81
CA PRO A 503 -8.14 -24.12 -4.58
C PRO A 503 -9.54 -23.53 -4.38
N ALA A 504 -10.51 -23.99 -5.18
CA ALA A 504 -11.90 -23.82 -4.83
C ALA A 504 -12.14 -24.59 -3.53
N GLU A 505 -12.58 -23.93 -2.46
CA GLU A 505 -13.05 -24.65 -1.28
C GLU A 505 -14.24 -25.53 -1.69
N GLU A 506 -14.06 -26.84 -1.62
CA GLU A 506 -15.16 -27.80 -1.82
C GLU A 506 -16.26 -27.57 -0.76
N PRO A 507 -17.54 -27.68 -1.12
CA PRO A 507 -18.63 -27.51 -0.17
C PRO A 507 -18.59 -28.65 0.85
N ARG A 508 -18.44 -28.29 2.14
CA ARG A 508 -18.45 -29.25 3.26
C ARG A 508 -19.69 -30.14 3.17
N GLY A 509 -19.44 -31.43 3.07
CA GLY A 509 -20.45 -32.47 2.96
C GLY A 509 -21.41 -32.54 4.15
N LYS A 510 -22.67 -32.79 3.79
CA LYS A 510 -23.75 -33.49 4.52
C LYS A 510 -23.55 -33.75 6.03
N ILE A 511 -24.40 -33.10 6.81
CA ILE A 511 -24.76 -33.45 8.18
C ILE A 511 -25.36 -34.88 8.21
N PRO A 512 -24.89 -35.81 9.06
CA PRO A 512 -25.64 -37.02 9.37
C PRO A 512 -26.61 -36.76 10.52
N SER A 513 -27.81 -37.31 10.36
CA SER A 513 -28.94 -37.27 11.28
C SER A 513 -28.74 -38.07 12.58
N ALA A 514 -29.26 -37.50 13.66
CA ALA A 514 -29.96 -38.11 14.81
C ALA A 514 -29.56 -39.51 15.31
N GLY A 515 -29.08 -39.55 16.56
CA GLY A 515 -29.19 -40.70 17.47
C GLY A 515 -29.71 -40.24 18.84
N LYS A 516 -30.91 -40.68 19.20
CA LYS A 516 -31.53 -40.54 20.53
C LYS A 516 -30.77 -41.38 21.56
N LEU A 517 -30.67 -40.88 22.80
CA LEU A 517 -30.80 -41.69 24.03
C LEU A 517 -31.21 -40.79 25.20
N ALA A 518 -32.04 -41.35 26.08
CA ALA A 518 -32.92 -40.66 27.01
C ALA A 518 -32.39 -40.65 28.46
N CYS A 519 -32.93 -39.69 29.22
CA CYS A 519 -33.24 -39.64 30.66
C CYS A 519 -32.23 -40.20 31.68
N ASP A 520 -31.84 -39.34 32.65
CA ASP A 520 -32.33 -39.54 34.03
C ASP A 520 -32.32 -38.23 34.87
N SER A 521 -33.07 -38.30 35.96
CA SER A 521 -33.65 -37.32 36.88
C SER A 521 -32.72 -36.78 37.98
N GLY A 522 -33.08 -35.64 38.62
CA GLY A 522 -32.44 -35.24 39.88
C GLY A 522 -32.60 -33.80 40.41
N SER A 523 -33.82 -33.41 40.81
CA SER A 523 -34.19 -32.55 41.97
C SER A 523 -33.30 -31.40 42.50
N SER A 524 -33.88 -30.19 42.41
CA SER A 524 -34.13 -29.17 43.48
C SER A 524 -32.98 -28.54 44.30
N LYS A 525 -32.92 -27.19 44.27
CA LYS A 525 -33.05 -26.32 45.46
C LYS A 525 -33.32 -24.85 45.10
N THR A 526 -34.12 -24.20 45.93
CA THR A 526 -34.79 -22.89 45.77
C THR A 526 -34.17 -21.75 46.61
N MET A 527 -34.49 -20.50 46.22
CA MET A 527 -34.45 -19.20 46.96
C MET A 527 -33.07 -18.58 47.27
N SER A 528 -32.85 -17.25 47.27
CA SER A 528 -33.70 -16.10 47.61
C SER A 528 -33.21 -14.78 46.97
N ARG A 529 -34.14 -13.82 46.80
CA ARG A 529 -33.92 -12.40 46.47
C ARG A 529 -33.23 -11.63 47.62
N SER A 530 -32.48 -10.57 47.29
CA SER A 530 -32.55 -9.31 48.05
C SER A 530 -32.30 -8.09 47.14
N ARG A 531 -33.11 -7.05 47.35
CA ARG A 531 -33.00 -5.71 46.76
C ARG A 531 -32.23 -4.83 47.74
N ILE A 532 -31.32 -3.97 47.27
CA ILE A 532 -31.03 -2.69 47.91
C ILE A 532 -30.92 -1.62 46.82
N LEU A 533 -31.90 -0.73 46.81
CA LEU A 533 -31.85 0.58 46.15
C LEU A 533 -31.43 1.59 47.23
N ARG A 534 -30.44 2.47 46.98
CA ARG A 534 -30.40 3.80 47.63
C ARG A 534 -29.40 4.80 46.99
N ASN A 535 -30.02 5.78 46.33
CA ASN A 535 -29.81 7.23 46.36
C ASN A 535 -28.50 7.85 45.76
N PRO A 536 -28.52 8.32 44.49
CA PRO A 536 -27.35 8.90 43.80
C PRO A 536 -26.91 10.28 44.33
N ILE A 537 -27.74 10.97 45.11
CA ILE A 537 -27.43 12.31 45.61
C ILE A 537 -26.40 12.26 46.77
N ALA A 538 -26.41 11.19 47.58
CA ALA A 538 -25.43 11.01 48.65
C ALA A 538 -24.03 10.66 48.11
N PHE A 539 -23.96 9.98 46.96
CA PHE A 539 -22.71 9.62 46.30
C PHE A 539 -22.04 10.84 45.65
N ALA A 540 -22.83 11.73 45.04
CA ALA A 540 -22.33 12.97 44.45
C ALA A 540 -21.73 13.93 45.49
N TRP A 541 -22.36 14.06 46.67
CA TRP A 541 -21.82 14.90 47.75
C TRP A 541 -20.53 14.33 48.38
N GLY A 542 -20.39 13.00 48.45
CA GLY A 542 -19.16 12.35 48.90
C GLY A 542 -17.98 12.57 47.95
N ALA A 543 -18.21 12.55 46.63
CA ALA A 543 -17.16 12.76 45.63
C ALA A 543 -16.64 14.21 45.62
N VAL A 544 -17.52 15.21 45.79
CA VAL A 544 -17.13 16.63 45.81
C VAL A 544 -16.28 16.95 47.05
N LEU A 545 -16.60 16.39 48.21
CA LEU A 545 -15.81 16.57 49.44
C LEU A 545 -14.39 15.98 49.32
N VAL A 546 -14.23 14.85 48.64
CA VAL A 546 -12.92 14.21 48.40
C VAL A 546 -12.07 15.02 47.41
N CYS A 547 -12.69 15.57 46.36
CA CYS A 547 -11.99 16.43 45.39
C CYS A 547 -11.53 17.76 46.02
N CYS A 548 -12.34 18.38 46.88
CA CYS A 548 -11.93 19.60 47.59
C CYS A 548 -10.76 19.34 48.55
N PHE A 549 -10.71 18.18 49.20
CA PHE A 549 -9.62 17.81 50.10
C PHE A 549 -8.29 17.54 49.34
N LEU A 550 -8.35 16.99 48.14
CA LEU A 550 -7.20 16.76 47.26
C LEU A 550 -6.60 18.06 46.69
N ILE A 551 -7.44 19.05 46.37
CA ILE A 551 -6.96 20.33 45.82
C ILE A 551 -6.26 21.18 46.90
N VAL A 552 -6.76 21.13 48.14
CA VAL A 552 -6.14 21.84 49.28
C VAL A 552 -4.81 21.20 49.68
N THR A 553 -4.69 19.87 49.58
CA THR A 553 -3.43 19.16 49.88
C THR A 553 -2.34 19.38 48.82
N ILE A 554 -2.70 19.50 47.54
CA ILE A 554 -1.74 19.79 46.45
C ILE A 554 -1.29 21.26 46.49
N SER A 555 -2.13 22.18 46.95
CA SER A 555 -1.80 23.60 47.05
C SER A 555 -0.87 23.94 48.24
N MET A 556 -0.71 23.03 49.22
CA MET A 556 0.15 23.20 50.41
C MET A 556 1.56 22.60 50.28
N LEU A 557 1.85 21.90 49.17
CA LEU A 557 3.16 21.31 48.91
C LEU A 557 3.89 22.06 47.78
N ARG A 558 4.36 23.28 48.08
CA ARG A 558 5.51 23.86 47.38
C ARG A 558 6.79 23.35 48.04
N LEU A 559 7.84 23.05 47.26
CA LEU A 559 9.29 23.09 47.62
C LEU A 559 10.13 22.49 46.46
N PRO A 560 11.44 22.80 46.30
CA PRO A 560 12.05 24.06 45.85
C PRO A 560 13.00 23.86 44.62
N GLU A 561 13.53 24.94 44.04
CA GLU A 561 14.52 24.92 42.93
C GLU A 561 16.00 25.08 43.39
N ILE A 562 16.94 24.71 42.48
CA ILE A 562 18.38 25.11 42.31
C ILE A 562 19.45 24.23 43.05
N PRO A 563 20.74 24.04 42.62
CA PRO A 563 21.51 24.33 41.36
C PRO A 563 22.39 23.16 40.77
N LEU A 564 22.97 23.46 39.60
CA LEU A 564 24.09 22.82 38.89
C LEU A 564 25.45 22.77 39.64
N GLY A 565 26.26 21.72 39.38
CA GLY A 565 27.70 21.85 39.13
C GLY A 565 28.72 21.15 40.06
N LEU A 566 29.65 20.43 39.41
CA LEU A 566 31.07 20.14 39.75
C LEU A 566 31.49 18.92 40.64
N GLN A 567 32.33 18.09 39.98
CA GLN A 567 33.58 17.42 40.39
C GLN A 567 33.59 16.03 41.09
N TYR A 568 34.36 15.13 40.44
CA TYR A 568 34.91 13.84 40.88
C TYR A 568 35.92 13.99 42.05
N PRO A 569 36.11 12.99 42.94
CA PRO A 569 37.17 11.98 42.71
C PRO A 569 36.89 10.54 43.18
N THR A 570 37.65 9.65 42.56
CA THR A 570 37.89 8.21 42.76
C THR A 570 38.16 7.71 44.19
N THR A 571 37.71 6.49 44.53
CA THR A 571 38.55 5.44 45.16
C THR A 571 37.90 4.04 45.11
N LYS A 572 38.75 3.02 44.96
CA LYS A 572 38.49 1.56 44.87
C LYS A 572 37.79 1.05 46.16
N THR A 573 37.02 -0.05 46.23
CA THR A 573 37.45 -1.45 46.07
C THR A 573 36.26 -2.42 46.28
N SER A 574 36.34 -3.58 45.63
CA SER A 574 35.86 -4.91 46.07
C SER A 574 34.42 -5.37 45.76
N LYS A 575 34.38 -6.60 45.24
CA LYS A 575 33.26 -7.42 44.79
C LYS A 575 32.18 -7.64 45.87
N GLN A 576 30.95 -7.29 45.54
CA GLN A 576 29.74 -8.01 45.91
C GLN A 576 28.91 -8.16 44.62
N THR A 577 28.95 -9.35 44.03
CA THR A 577 28.03 -9.75 42.95
C THR A 577 26.62 -9.82 43.53
N SER A 578 25.88 -8.72 43.40
CA SER A 578 24.47 -8.63 43.76
C SER A 578 23.59 -9.29 42.70
N GLU A 579 22.50 -9.93 43.11
CA GLU A 579 21.47 -10.52 42.24
C GLU A 579 20.90 -9.56 41.16
N ASN A 580 21.18 -8.26 41.25
CA ASN A 580 20.84 -7.26 40.25
C ASN A 580 21.57 -7.42 38.90
N ASP A 581 22.68 -8.18 38.82
CA ASP A 581 23.43 -8.38 37.56
C ASP A 581 22.81 -9.46 36.65
N LYS A 582 21.99 -10.37 37.20
CA LYS A 582 21.46 -11.53 36.48
C LYS A 582 20.41 -11.18 35.41
N PHE A 583 19.82 -9.98 35.49
CA PHE A 583 18.83 -9.47 34.54
C PHE A 583 19.25 -8.09 34.01
N SER A 584 20.56 -7.89 33.83
CA SER A 584 21.08 -6.74 33.09
C SER A 584 20.78 -6.92 31.59
N ILE A 585 20.79 -5.81 30.82
CA ILE A 585 20.44 -5.77 29.37
C ILE A 585 21.33 -6.70 28.50
N GLY A 586 22.36 -7.33 29.06
CA GLY A 586 23.28 -8.17 28.30
C GLY A 586 24.22 -7.34 27.41
N ARG A 587 25.12 -8.01 26.71
CA ARG A 587 26.00 -7.46 25.69
C ARG A 587 25.25 -7.24 24.38
N PHE A 588 24.50 -8.23 23.90
CA PHE A 588 23.73 -8.12 22.65
C PHE A 588 22.64 -7.06 22.74
N GLY A 589 21.94 -7.00 23.88
CA GLY A 589 20.97 -5.94 24.14
C GLY A 589 21.59 -4.54 24.18
N LYS A 590 22.82 -4.38 24.68
CA LYS A 590 23.52 -3.09 24.61
C LYS A 590 23.84 -2.70 23.18
N ILE A 591 24.28 -3.64 22.36
CA ILE A 591 24.56 -3.41 20.93
C ILE A 591 23.27 -2.99 20.21
N MET A 592 22.16 -3.70 20.42
CA MET A 592 20.85 -3.31 19.88
C MET A 592 20.44 -1.87 20.25
N LEU A 593 20.73 -1.45 21.49
CA LEU A 593 20.44 -0.08 21.94
C LEU A 593 21.43 0.95 21.39
N GLU A 594 22.66 0.56 21.06
CA GLU A 594 23.64 1.40 20.38
C GLU A 594 23.32 1.59 18.89
N MET A 595 22.60 0.65 18.28
CA MET A 595 22.06 0.79 16.92
C MET A 595 20.93 1.84 16.83
N LEU A 596 20.31 2.21 17.95
CA LEU A 596 19.22 3.18 17.97
C LEU A 596 19.73 4.63 18.07
N PRO A 597 19.02 5.59 17.43
CA PRO A 597 19.38 7.00 17.48
C PRO A 597 19.14 7.58 18.89
N GLU A 598 20.07 8.42 19.37
CA GLU A 598 20.08 8.91 20.75
C GLU A 598 19.04 10.01 21.06
N ASP A 599 18.49 10.65 20.02
CA ASP A 599 17.56 11.76 20.12
C ASP A 599 16.08 11.35 20.11
N LEU A 600 15.80 10.06 19.93
CA LEU A 600 14.45 9.50 19.91
C LEU A 600 14.21 8.51 21.05
N ALA A 601 12.95 8.42 21.48
CA ALA A 601 12.53 7.52 22.52
C ALA A 601 11.84 6.28 21.94
N PHE A 602 12.44 5.11 22.17
CA PHE A 602 11.89 3.82 21.76
C PHE A 602 11.36 3.03 22.95
N THR A 603 10.55 2.03 22.64
CA THR A 603 10.38 0.84 23.48
C THR A 603 11.04 -0.32 22.78
N VAL A 604 11.94 -1.02 23.46
CA VAL A 604 12.67 -2.13 22.87
C VAL A 604 12.43 -3.38 23.71
N PHE A 605 11.90 -4.41 23.06
CA PHE A 605 11.72 -5.75 23.63
C PHE A 605 12.98 -6.56 23.32
N VAL A 606 13.95 -6.48 24.21
CA VAL A 606 15.29 -7.06 24.03
C VAL A 606 15.27 -8.51 24.52
N PRO A 607 15.63 -9.51 23.71
CA PRO A 607 15.80 -10.87 24.19
C PRO A 607 16.86 -10.94 25.29
N SER A 608 16.68 -11.82 26.28
CA SER A 608 17.74 -12.08 27.25
C SER A 608 18.94 -12.76 26.57
N GLU A 609 20.13 -12.71 27.19
CA GLU A 609 21.32 -13.40 26.66
C GLU A 609 21.07 -14.90 26.46
N GLU A 610 20.31 -15.53 27.38
CA GLU A 610 19.92 -16.93 27.23
C GLU A 610 18.95 -17.15 26.07
N ALA A 611 18.08 -16.17 25.75
CA ALA A 611 17.23 -16.25 24.58
C ALA A 611 18.02 -16.06 23.28
N PHE A 612 19.03 -15.19 23.26
CA PHE A 612 19.96 -15.07 22.13
C PHE A 612 20.74 -16.36 21.88
N GLU A 613 21.26 -16.99 22.93
CA GLU A 613 21.98 -18.26 22.81
C GLU A 613 21.05 -19.42 22.43
N ARG A 614 19.86 -19.51 23.05
CA ARG A 614 18.90 -20.59 22.80
C ARG A 614 18.23 -20.50 21.43
N ASP A 615 17.75 -19.32 21.06
CA ASP A 615 16.87 -19.15 19.90
C ASP A 615 17.65 -18.71 18.64
N LEU A 616 18.80 -18.04 18.80
CA LEU A 616 19.64 -17.55 17.69
C LEU A 616 21.05 -18.15 17.66
N ARG A 617 21.40 -19.01 18.62
CA ARG A 617 22.73 -19.64 18.75
C ARG A 617 23.89 -18.64 18.84
N LEU A 618 23.61 -17.43 19.32
CA LEU A 618 24.63 -16.40 19.50
C LEU A 618 25.24 -16.50 20.89
N SER A 619 26.52 -16.88 20.96
CA SER A 619 27.26 -16.93 22.23
C SER A 619 28.05 -15.63 22.47
N PRO A 620 28.05 -15.07 23.70
CA PRO A 620 28.83 -13.87 24.03
C PRO A 620 30.36 -14.02 23.86
N ASN A 621 30.84 -15.28 23.79
CA ASN A 621 32.25 -15.66 23.71
C ASN A 621 32.73 -15.96 22.28
N GLU A 622 31.84 -15.97 21.28
CA GLU A 622 32.27 -15.96 19.88
C GLU A 622 32.84 -14.58 19.55
N SER A 623 34.03 -14.57 18.96
CA SER A 623 34.99 -13.47 18.99
C SER A 623 34.49 -12.17 18.33
N LEU A 624 33.84 -11.30 19.11
CA LEU A 624 33.77 -9.85 18.87
C LEU A 624 35.00 -9.14 19.47
N VAL A 625 36.20 -9.72 19.28
CA VAL A 625 37.45 -9.17 19.78
C VAL A 625 38.14 -8.42 18.65
N GLY A 626 38.03 -7.08 18.68
CA GLY A 626 38.75 -6.16 17.80
C GLY A 626 37.92 -5.62 16.63
N GLU A 627 37.21 -4.51 16.86
CA GLU A 627 36.67 -3.52 15.90
C GLU A 627 35.93 -3.99 14.62
N LYS A 628 35.66 -5.28 14.42
CA LYS A 628 34.68 -5.73 13.42
C LYS A 628 33.77 -6.77 14.05
N MET A 629 32.53 -6.36 14.25
CA MET A 629 31.42 -7.28 14.41
C MET A 629 31.36 -8.15 13.16
N ASN A 630 31.21 -9.48 13.29
CA ASN A 630 30.94 -10.31 12.11
C ASN A 630 29.61 -9.82 11.50
N ASP A 631 29.62 -9.63 10.18
CA ASP A 631 28.49 -9.05 9.45
C ASP A 631 27.19 -9.83 9.71
N GLU A 632 27.30 -11.14 9.96
CA GLU A 632 26.20 -12.04 10.33
C GLU A 632 25.56 -11.73 11.69
N THR A 633 26.34 -11.55 12.76
CA THR A 633 25.76 -11.15 14.06
C THR A 633 25.13 -9.77 13.96
N TYR A 634 25.72 -8.87 13.16
CA TYR A 634 25.13 -7.55 12.93
C TYR A 634 23.80 -7.62 12.20
N ALA A 635 23.72 -8.44 11.16
CA ALA A 635 22.48 -8.69 10.42
C ALA A 635 21.40 -9.30 11.34
N ILE A 636 21.74 -10.31 12.14
CA ILE A 636 20.82 -10.95 13.09
C ILE A 636 20.32 -9.92 14.12
N MET A 637 21.22 -9.14 14.73
CA MET A 637 20.85 -8.11 15.72
C MET A 637 19.98 -7.01 15.13
N SER A 638 20.28 -6.56 13.91
CA SER A 638 19.49 -5.55 13.20
C SER A 638 18.08 -6.08 12.89
N ARG A 639 17.97 -7.34 12.49
CA ARG A 639 16.68 -7.99 12.17
C ARG A 639 15.81 -8.18 13.40
N VAL A 640 16.39 -8.67 14.51
CA VAL A 640 15.70 -8.76 15.81
C VAL A 640 15.21 -7.37 16.24
N LEU A 641 16.06 -6.34 16.14
CA LEU A 641 15.70 -4.97 16.48
C LEU A 641 14.53 -4.45 15.62
N GLY A 642 14.53 -4.78 14.32
CA GLY A 642 13.44 -4.44 13.40
C GLY A 642 12.09 -4.97 13.87
N PHE A 643 12.04 -6.22 14.35
CA PHE A 643 10.82 -6.83 14.87
C PHE A 643 10.46 -6.37 16.28
N SER A 644 11.44 -6.06 17.13
CA SER A 644 11.22 -5.92 18.57
C SER A 644 11.28 -4.50 19.12
N ALA A 645 11.49 -3.49 18.27
CA ALA A 645 11.49 -2.07 18.67
C ALA A 645 10.27 -1.31 18.15
N VAL A 646 9.69 -0.45 19.00
CA VAL A 646 8.58 0.45 18.68
C VAL A 646 9.03 1.90 18.88
N PRO A 647 8.79 2.82 17.92
CA PRO A 647 9.23 4.21 17.99
C PRO A 647 8.34 5.08 18.90
N ARG A 648 8.08 4.61 20.13
CA ARG A 648 7.40 5.35 21.20
C ARG A 648 7.75 4.76 22.56
N ARG A 649 7.55 5.52 23.65
CA ARG A 649 7.67 5.00 25.02
C ARG A 649 6.39 4.28 25.44
N LEU A 650 6.53 3.02 25.82
CA LEU A 650 5.48 2.19 26.37
C LEU A 650 6.04 1.55 27.63
N ALA A 651 5.76 2.20 28.77
CA ALA A 651 6.01 1.61 30.07
C ALA A 651 4.93 0.58 30.41
N SER A 652 5.26 -0.44 31.22
CA SER A 652 4.32 -1.49 31.59
C SER A 652 3.08 -0.96 32.31
N VAL A 653 3.17 0.19 32.98
CA VAL A 653 2.04 0.88 33.62
C VAL A 653 1.00 1.37 32.61
N ASN A 654 1.39 1.57 31.35
CA ASN A 654 0.51 2.04 30.28
C ASN A 654 -0.15 0.89 29.50
N VAL A 655 0.12 -0.37 29.86
CA VAL A 655 -0.52 -1.56 29.27
C VAL A 655 -1.60 -2.06 30.23
N PRO A 656 -2.89 -2.07 29.84
CA PRO A 656 -3.97 -2.60 30.69
C PRO A 656 -3.89 -4.12 30.82
N ILE A 657 -4.31 -4.66 31.98
CA ILE A 657 -4.30 -6.10 32.27
C ILE A 657 -5.32 -6.88 31.41
N ASP A 658 -6.47 -6.28 31.09
CA ASP A 658 -7.56 -6.93 30.35
C ASP A 658 -7.66 -6.51 28.88
N LYS A 659 -6.60 -5.92 28.31
CA LYS A 659 -6.63 -5.41 26.94
C LYS A 659 -5.31 -5.63 26.20
N GLU A 660 -5.41 -6.20 25.01
CA GLU A 660 -4.29 -6.31 24.08
C GLU A 660 -4.13 -4.99 23.30
N LEU A 661 -2.89 -4.50 23.23
CA LEU A 661 -2.48 -3.36 22.43
C LEU A 661 -1.72 -3.85 21.21
N SER A 662 -2.00 -3.29 20.03
CA SER A 662 -1.25 -3.55 18.82
C SER A 662 -0.40 -2.34 18.44
N TYR A 663 0.90 -2.53 18.22
CA TYR A 663 1.79 -1.50 17.68
C TYR A 663 2.65 -2.06 16.55
N ASP A 664 2.91 -1.22 15.55
CA ASP A 664 3.86 -1.57 14.49
C ASP A 664 5.31 -1.40 15.00
N SER A 665 6.12 -2.43 14.79
CA SER A 665 7.57 -2.36 15.01
C SER A 665 8.26 -1.47 13.95
N ILE A 666 9.57 -1.28 14.09
CA ILE A 666 10.39 -0.58 13.07
C ILE A 666 10.25 -1.23 11.68
N SER A 667 10.12 -2.56 11.59
CA SER A 667 9.93 -3.29 10.33
C SER A 667 8.48 -3.35 9.84
N GLY A 668 7.53 -2.76 10.57
CA GLY A 668 6.09 -2.90 10.28
C GLY A 668 5.49 -4.23 10.74
N PHE A 669 6.23 -5.01 11.52
CA PHE A 669 5.71 -6.23 12.15
C PHE A 669 4.81 -5.86 13.33
N VAL A 670 3.60 -6.42 13.35
CA VAL A 670 2.61 -6.07 14.38
C VAL A 670 2.95 -6.78 15.69
N LEU A 671 3.17 -5.98 16.74
CA LEU A 671 3.37 -6.42 18.11
C LEU A 671 2.06 -6.32 18.89
N TYR A 672 1.52 -7.47 19.25
CA TYR A 672 0.40 -7.68 20.16
C TYR A 672 0.93 -7.78 21.58
N ILE A 673 0.66 -6.76 22.40
CA ILE A 673 1.19 -6.57 23.74
C ILE A 673 0.04 -6.65 24.73
N SER A 674 0.13 -7.59 25.66
CA SER A 674 -0.79 -7.73 26.79
C SER A 674 -0.01 -7.71 28.10
N LYS A 675 -0.71 -7.45 29.21
CA LYS A 675 -0.12 -7.46 30.54
C LYS A 675 -0.77 -8.54 31.39
N GLU A 676 0.05 -9.37 32.03
CA GLU A 676 -0.40 -10.41 32.94
C GLU A 676 -0.67 -9.84 34.34
N GLU A 677 -1.41 -10.59 35.18
CA GLU A 677 -1.77 -10.18 36.54
C GLU A 677 -0.55 -9.90 37.43
N ASP A 678 0.56 -10.59 37.19
CA ASP A 678 1.82 -10.40 37.93
C ASP A 678 2.66 -9.20 37.42
N GLY A 679 2.16 -8.49 36.41
CA GLY A 679 2.77 -7.29 35.84
C GLY A 679 3.74 -7.55 34.68
N ALA A 680 4.00 -8.80 34.31
CA ALA A 680 4.77 -9.14 33.12
C ALA A 680 4.05 -8.71 31.84
N LEU A 681 4.82 -8.31 30.83
CA LEU A 681 4.31 -8.06 29.48
C LEU A 681 4.49 -9.29 28.62
N THR A 682 3.45 -9.66 27.87
CA THR A 682 3.52 -10.70 26.85
C THR A 682 3.36 -10.07 25.49
N VAL A 683 4.37 -10.25 24.63
CA VAL A 683 4.45 -9.67 23.28
C VAL A 683 4.56 -10.79 22.26
N ASN A 684 3.56 -10.93 21.38
CA ASN A 684 3.50 -12.01 20.38
C ASN A 684 3.80 -13.40 20.98
N ARG A 685 3.22 -13.69 22.16
CA ARG A 685 3.41 -14.93 22.95
C ARG A 685 4.79 -15.08 23.61
N VAL A 686 5.66 -14.08 23.51
CA VAL A 686 6.94 -14.03 24.23
C VAL A 686 6.76 -13.21 25.50
N ARG A 687 7.05 -13.83 26.64
CA ARG A 687 6.87 -13.21 27.96
C ARG A 687 8.09 -12.39 28.37
N SER A 688 7.90 -11.26 29.05
CA SER A 688 8.97 -10.45 29.60
C SER A 688 9.51 -11.05 30.90
N ARG A 689 10.84 -11.10 31.06
CA ARG A 689 11.51 -11.36 32.33
C ARG A 689 11.62 -10.10 33.20
N ARG A 690 11.75 -8.94 32.56
CA ARG A 690 11.91 -7.65 33.25
C ARG A 690 11.34 -6.53 32.42
N VAL A 691 10.66 -5.59 33.05
CA VAL A 691 10.02 -4.46 32.37
C VAL A 691 10.57 -3.13 32.87
N ASP A 692 10.38 -2.08 32.08
CA ASP A 692 10.61 -0.67 32.45
C ASP A 692 12.07 -0.29 32.77
N LEU A 693 13.05 -0.94 32.15
CA LEU A 693 14.44 -0.48 32.20
C LEU A 693 14.61 0.81 31.40
N ARG A 694 15.34 1.79 31.93
CA ARG A 694 15.62 3.06 31.24
C ARG A 694 17.05 3.11 30.74
N LYS A 695 17.23 3.32 29.44
CA LYS A 695 18.54 3.51 28.82
C LYS A 695 18.43 4.47 27.63
N LYS A 696 19.29 5.51 27.58
CA LYS A 696 19.33 6.54 26.51
C LYS A 696 17.94 7.11 26.15
N GLY A 697 17.11 7.42 27.14
CA GLY A 697 15.76 7.95 26.90
C GLY A 697 14.72 6.95 26.35
N SER A 698 15.09 5.69 26.15
CA SER A 698 14.21 4.59 25.72
C SER A 698 13.79 3.71 26.91
N VAL A 699 12.63 3.05 26.76
CA VAL A 699 12.12 2.02 27.67
C VAL A 699 12.54 0.65 27.13
N VAL A 700 13.10 -0.20 27.98
CA VAL A 700 13.59 -1.52 27.59
C VAL A 700 12.91 -2.57 28.44
N HIS A 701 12.37 -3.58 27.78
CA HIS A 701 11.78 -4.76 28.41
C HIS A 701 12.61 -5.97 27.98
N ILE A 702 13.10 -6.75 28.94
CA ILE A 702 13.87 -7.96 28.67
C ILE A 702 12.90 -9.12 28.48
N MET A 703 13.03 -9.83 27.37
CA MET A 703 12.14 -10.90 26.93
C MET A 703 12.77 -12.28 27.16
N ASP A 704 11.95 -13.27 27.50
CA ASP A 704 12.35 -14.67 27.68
C ASP A 704 12.47 -15.46 26.36
N GLY A 705 12.42 -14.76 25.23
CA GLY A 705 12.51 -15.31 23.89
C GLY A 705 12.72 -14.22 22.86
N VAL A 706 12.91 -14.62 21.62
CA VAL A 706 13.11 -13.69 20.52
C VAL A 706 11.81 -13.47 19.76
N ILE A 707 11.43 -12.21 19.60
CA ILE A 707 10.26 -11.81 18.81
C ILE A 707 10.68 -11.76 17.34
N MET A 708 10.08 -12.61 16.51
CA MET A 708 10.39 -12.73 15.09
C MET A 708 9.20 -13.23 14.28
N ASP A 709 9.26 -13.06 12.96
CA ASP A 709 8.31 -13.69 12.03
C ASP A 709 8.67 -15.16 11.74
N ALA A 710 7.73 -15.89 11.15
CA ALA A 710 7.90 -17.31 10.85
C ALA A 710 9.05 -17.57 9.86
N GLU A 711 9.30 -16.65 8.94
CA GLU A 711 10.37 -16.74 7.93
C GLU A 711 11.75 -16.62 8.60
N PHE A 712 11.94 -15.65 9.48
CA PHE A 712 13.19 -15.50 10.23
C PHE A 712 13.39 -16.67 11.19
N GLN A 713 12.33 -17.13 11.86
CA GLN A 713 12.39 -18.30 12.73
C GLN A 713 12.87 -19.55 11.97
N GLN A 714 12.37 -19.79 10.76
CA GLN A 714 12.82 -20.90 9.93
C GLN A 714 14.29 -20.75 9.51
N SER A 715 14.75 -19.52 9.22
CA SER A 715 16.14 -19.28 8.79
C SER A 715 17.19 -19.51 9.90
N VAL A 716 16.78 -19.55 11.16
CA VAL A 716 17.68 -19.76 12.32
C VAL A 716 17.48 -21.14 12.98
N GLN A 717 16.51 -21.94 12.52
CA GLN A 717 16.31 -23.32 12.96
C GLN A 717 17.20 -24.29 12.17
N PRO A 718 17.70 -25.38 12.77
CA PRO A 718 18.46 -26.39 12.05
C PRO A 718 17.58 -27.11 11.04
N GLU A 719 18.12 -27.41 9.84
CA GLU A 719 17.55 -28.45 8.99
C GLU A 719 17.53 -29.77 9.79
N GLU A 720 16.35 -30.35 10.01
CA GLU A 720 16.26 -31.70 10.55
C GLU A 720 16.93 -32.65 9.55
N GLN A 721 18.03 -33.27 9.97
CA GLN A 721 18.65 -34.38 9.25
C GLN A 721 17.71 -35.58 9.31
N ASP A 722 16.98 -35.83 8.22
CA ASP A 722 16.42 -37.14 7.88
C ASP A 722 17.21 -37.77 6.73
#